data_AF-A0AA35UL67-F1
#
_entry.id   AF-A0AA35UL67-F1
#
_cell.length_a   1.000
_cell.length_b   1.000
_cell.length_c   1.000
_cell.angle_alpha   90.00
_cell.angle_beta   90.00
_cell.angle_gamma   90.00
#
_symmetry.space_group_name_H-M   'P 1'
#
loop_
_entity.id
_entity.type
_entity.pdbx_description
1 polymer ?
#
loop_
_entity_poly.entity_id
_entity_poly.type
_entity_poly.pdbx_seq_one_letter_code
_entity_poly.pdbx_strand_id
1 'polypeptide(L)'
;MTNPLHFTFSDIDIPAETIPPSACSYPGSEYLPFVSWLVRRTFMGLPKSAVLTVTTPADFVWLLGEILGDDRLDGGIRIRPFPDPDIDSVWSIRIETALPPDGQLLSAHIALRDEILGEAPNTCFRLDVHACLSSDTPSGWVGTPIARLLDPGQRQFRADIRRQAGLAAEIIRLRRALISTTRLADQNRRILLEQREAGRSLDALTQAWLEADRVRKAAENNRTAALAEHDAAQEQTASASRGLRHRLARRLSPASFPLAPSPAPLSPEPLRSQTARCILFIAGEPDTPGVAYRCDRLAIAARVAGYEARVTPCAAIGPHDIAWADIMVLWRVEFSGHVDTLLRLGQEKGTVTIFDADDIVFVPHLARIDIIDGIRSIGATEERIERCFADMRRTMLRCDLGFATTKELAHVMRIDKRLTLLVPNVYDQATLARARMAHRMRPTREDGLVRIGYATGSRTHQRDFAPVVPVLRDVLLARPHARLVLFREAGNKRPVLLMEEFPELSDVQDQIEWRDMVPLTDLPDEFARFDISIAPLETGNVFCEAKSEIKYVEPALAGTVCVASPTGPFRRVIRDGITGVLADSAKAWKQALLVLIDDPAKRARMARDAYNDVLWPFGPQAQAQRLRTVFDGLGTGDPSDAARSAETLIARQMRPRAPLPTIPESTALHTQDCLREAEVTVVVTSYNYASYILDALDSVRDQTLECLDLIVVDDGSTDDSTDLVQRWMERNASRFNRLALLRTNTNAGLGGARNVGMDAAETPFVMQLDADNRLLPEACAELRDSMADDQTAYAYPIMRIFNATGVVMVAATPDDPQGHSRPALLGDVPFEPLAMTGGNHVDATAMIAKWAWAAVGGYYVARDAMGWEDYDLWCRCAELGLTGRYVPKILAEYRAHDASMTNGVTERARHKARIVDFVERRHPWIDLVAADARQRQ
;
A
#
# COMPACT_ATOMS: atom_id res chain seq x y z
N MET A 1 36.86 -23.12 -39.99
CA MET A 1 35.61 -23.64 -39.40
C MET A 1 35.23 -22.67 -38.30
N THR A 2 34.04 -22.10 -38.45
CA THR A 2 33.50 -20.93 -37.74
C THR A 2 33.42 -21.14 -36.22
N ASN A 3 34.07 -20.26 -35.45
CA ASN A 3 33.79 -20.11 -34.03
C ASN A 3 32.35 -19.60 -33.84
N PRO A 4 31.54 -20.21 -32.97
CA PRO A 4 30.20 -19.70 -32.67
C PRO A 4 30.30 -18.39 -31.87
N LEU A 5 29.44 -17.43 -32.18
CA LEU A 5 29.18 -16.25 -31.35
C LEU A 5 28.69 -16.72 -29.97
N HIS A 6 29.43 -16.39 -28.91
CA HIS A 6 28.96 -16.56 -27.53
C HIS A 6 28.28 -15.28 -27.05
N PHE A 7 26.99 -15.37 -26.72
CA PHE A 7 26.27 -14.33 -25.98
C PHE A 7 26.19 -14.75 -24.51
N THR A 8 26.71 -13.94 -23.60
CA THR A 8 26.45 -14.08 -22.16
C THR A 8 25.48 -13.00 -21.73
N PHE A 9 24.27 -13.40 -21.35
CA PHE A 9 23.32 -12.54 -20.64
C PHE A 9 23.52 -12.77 -19.15
N SER A 10 24.15 -11.83 -18.46
CA SER A 10 24.05 -11.73 -17.00
C SER A 10 22.92 -10.76 -16.68
N ASP A 11 21.94 -11.27 -15.93
CA ASP A 11 20.87 -10.53 -15.22
C ASP A 11 19.65 -10.04 -16.02
N ILE A 12 19.03 -10.90 -16.84
CA ILE A 12 17.64 -10.69 -17.30
C ILE A 12 16.89 -12.04 -17.32
N ASP A 13 15.95 -12.23 -16.39
CA ASP A 13 14.97 -13.33 -16.42
C ASP A 13 13.88 -13.04 -17.46
N ILE A 14 13.81 -13.86 -18.52
CA ILE A 14 12.73 -13.81 -19.52
C ILE A 14 11.82 -15.03 -19.31
N PRO A 15 10.50 -14.86 -19.11
CA PRO A 15 9.57 -15.98 -18.95
C PRO A 15 9.56 -16.91 -20.18
N ALA A 16 9.54 -18.22 -19.94
CA ALA A 16 9.61 -19.28 -20.97
C ALA A 16 8.43 -19.29 -21.97
N GLU A 17 7.38 -18.52 -21.73
CA GLU A 17 6.18 -18.45 -22.57
C GLU A 17 6.33 -17.53 -23.81
N THR A 18 7.47 -16.86 -23.96
CA THR A 18 7.72 -15.90 -25.05
C THR A 18 8.49 -16.46 -26.26
N ILE A 19 8.76 -17.77 -26.31
CA ILE A 19 9.49 -18.41 -27.41
C ILE A 19 8.50 -19.21 -28.29
N PRO A 20 8.33 -18.89 -29.58
CA PRO A 20 7.49 -19.68 -30.46
C PRO A 20 8.10 -21.09 -30.70
N PRO A 21 7.29 -22.17 -30.76
CA PRO A 21 7.79 -23.56 -30.74
C PRO A 21 8.61 -24.03 -31.95
N SER A 22 8.75 -23.20 -32.99
CA SER A 22 9.39 -23.59 -34.26
C SER A 22 10.91 -23.32 -34.33
N ALA A 23 11.56 -22.97 -33.22
CA ALA A 23 12.98 -22.57 -33.21
C ALA A 23 13.98 -23.69 -32.84
N CYS A 24 13.53 -24.93 -32.62
CA CYS A 24 14.43 -26.02 -32.18
C CYS A 24 14.51 -27.15 -33.21
N SER A 25 15.17 -26.92 -34.36
CA SER A 25 16.01 -27.90 -35.08
C SER A 25 16.24 -27.52 -36.56
N TYR A 26 17.33 -26.82 -36.89
CA TYR A 26 17.93 -26.85 -38.24
C TYR A 26 19.44 -26.55 -38.15
N PRO A 27 20.32 -27.33 -38.81
CA PRO A 27 21.74 -27.02 -38.91
C PRO A 27 22.03 -26.19 -40.18
N GLY A 28 22.58 -25.00 -40.00
CA GLY A 28 23.19 -24.21 -41.09
C GLY A 28 22.41 -22.97 -41.54
N SER A 29 23.07 -21.82 -41.45
CA SER A 29 22.84 -20.56 -42.18
C SER A 29 21.50 -19.80 -42.10
N GLU A 30 20.72 -19.91 -41.03
CA GLU A 30 19.61 -18.96 -40.77
C GLU A 30 19.52 -18.55 -39.29
N TYR A 31 20.40 -17.65 -38.86
CA TYR A 31 20.35 -16.97 -37.53
C TYR A 31 19.99 -15.47 -37.63
N LEU A 32 19.69 -14.96 -38.83
CA LEU A 32 19.43 -13.54 -39.09
C LEU A 32 18.12 -12.97 -38.49
N PRO A 33 16.99 -13.71 -38.41
CA PRO A 33 15.73 -13.10 -37.97
C PRO A 33 15.69 -12.75 -36.47
N PHE A 34 16.36 -13.54 -35.62
CA PHE A 34 16.32 -13.36 -34.16
C PHE A 34 17.16 -12.15 -33.70
N VAL A 35 18.32 -11.92 -34.33
CA VAL A 35 19.19 -10.77 -34.03
C VAL A 35 18.59 -9.47 -34.56
N SER A 36 18.01 -9.48 -35.76
CA SER A 36 17.30 -8.31 -36.31
C SER A 36 16.05 -7.96 -35.49
N TRP A 37 15.34 -8.97 -34.96
CA TRP A 37 14.22 -8.79 -34.04
C TRP A 37 14.64 -8.18 -32.70
N LEU A 38 15.78 -8.60 -32.15
CA LEU A 38 16.32 -8.06 -30.89
C LEU A 38 16.78 -6.60 -31.05
N VAL A 39 17.61 -6.30 -32.06
CA VAL A 39 18.16 -4.94 -32.30
C VAL A 39 17.06 -3.91 -32.56
N ARG A 40 16.01 -4.26 -33.33
CA ARG A 40 14.88 -3.35 -33.59
C ARG A 40 14.02 -3.06 -32.36
N ARG A 41 14.02 -3.94 -31.35
CA ARG A 41 13.28 -3.73 -30.09
C ARG A 41 14.10 -3.01 -29.03
N THR A 42 15.41 -3.25 -28.95
CA THR A 42 16.27 -2.65 -27.91
C THR A 42 16.38 -1.13 -28.06
N PHE A 43 16.25 -0.58 -29.27
CA PHE A 43 16.30 0.87 -29.51
C PHE A 43 15.04 1.66 -29.12
N MET A 44 13.94 0.99 -28.78
CA MET A 44 12.65 1.65 -28.47
C MET A 44 12.25 1.61 -26.98
N GLY A 45 13.12 1.22 -26.05
CA GLY A 45 12.83 1.49 -24.64
C GLY A 45 13.56 0.67 -23.57
N LEU A 46 14.84 0.98 -23.32
CA LEU A 46 15.50 0.78 -22.03
C LEU A 46 16.56 1.91 -21.80
N PRO A 47 16.99 2.19 -20.55
CA PRO A 47 17.68 3.43 -20.17
C PRO A 47 19.15 3.53 -20.64
N LYS A 48 19.70 4.74 -20.52
CA LYS A 48 21.00 5.24 -21.00
C LYS A 48 22.25 4.43 -20.56
N SER A 49 22.48 3.22 -21.08
CA SER A 49 23.80 2.63 -21.36
C SER A 49 23.68 1.14 -21.70
N ALA A 50 24.15 0.73 -22.88
CA ALA A 50 24.37 -0.67 -23.24
C ALA A 50 25.82 -0.83 -23.71
N VAL A 51 26.52 -1.88 -23.26
CA VAL A 51 27.88 -2.21 -23.70
C VAL A 51 27.79 -3.33 -24.74
N LEU A 52 28.28 -3.06 -25.95
CA LEU A 52 28.33 -4.01 -27.06
C LEU A 52 29.77 -4.40 -27.33
N THR A 53 30.10 -5.68 -27.18
CA THR A 53 31.43 -6.20 -27.48
C THR A 53 31.49 -6.65 -28.93
N VAL A 54 32.37 -6.05 -29.73
CA VAL A 54 32.53 -6.37 -31.16
C VAL A 54 33.98 -6.81 -31.38
N THR A 55 34.19 -8.00 -31.95
CA THR A 55 35.51 -8.64 -32.01
C THR A 55 36.32 -8.32 -33.26
N THR A 56 35.71 -7.77 -34.32
CA THR A 56 36.44 -7.34 -35.53
C THR A 56 35.90 -6.03 -36.13
N PRO A 57 36.73 -5.23 -36.84
CA PRO A 57 36.29 -4.01 -37.52
C PRO A 57 35.25 -4.24 -38.62
N ALA A 58 35.24 -5.41 -39.25
CA ALA A 58 34.27 -5.76 -40.29
C ALA A 58 32.86 -5.95 -39.72
N ASP A 59 32.75 -6.54 -38.52
CA ASP A 59 31.49 -6.72 -37.80
C ASP A 59 30.90 -5.37 -37.32
N PHE A 60 31.76 -4.40 -37.01
CA PHE A 60 31.36 -3.05 -36.62
C PHE A 60 30.78 -2.23 -37.79
N VAL A 61 31.38 -2.32 -38.97
CA VAL A 61 30.88 -1.65 -40.20
C VAL A 61 29.55 -2.26 -40.64
N TRP A 62 29.39 -3.58 -40.53
CA TRP A 62 28.13 -4.27 -40.82
C TRP A 62 27.01 -3.86 -39.85
N LEU A 63 27.29 -3.78 -38.54
CA LEU A 63 26.34 -3.34 -37.53
C LEU A 63 25.84 -1.90 -37.77
N LEU A 64 26.74 -1.01 -38.20
CA LEU A 64 26.39 0.37 -38.59
C LEU A 64 25.49 0.42 -39.82
N GLY A 65 25.71 -0.44 -40.81
CA GLY A 65 24.82 -0.57 -41.99
C GLY A 65 23.40 -0.99 -41.62
N GLU A 66 23.25 -1.97 -40.72
CA GLU A 66 21.95 -2.44 -40.23
C GLU A 66 21.21 -1.41 -39.37
N ILE A 67 21.92 -0.65 -38.51
CA ILE A 67 21.33 0.43 -37.70
C ILE A 67 20.78 1.55 -38.59
N LEU A 68 21.45 1.83 -39.70
CA LEU A 68 21.11 2.94 -40.58
C LEU A 68 20.08 2.58 -41.68
N GLY A 69 19.80 1.28 -41.90
CA GLY A 69 18.75 0.78 -42.79
C GLY A 69 19.11 0.91 -44.27
N ASP A 70 19.42 -0.20 -44.93
CA ASP A 70 20.20 -0.23 -46.18
C ASP A 70 19.45 0.10 -47.51
N ASP A 71 20.26 0.27 -48.58
CA ASP A 71 19.98 0.28 -50.05
C ASP A 71 19.84 1.62 -50.82
N ARG A 72 20.21 2.79 -50.29
CA ARG A 72 20.37 4.03 -51.12
C ARG A 72 21.60 4.87 -50.80
N LEU A 73 22.76 4.22 -50.70
CA LEU A 73 24.06 4.88 -50.49
C LEU A 73 24.87 5.03 -51.80
N ASP A 74 24.23 5.42 -52.90
CA ASP A 74 24.94 5.95 -54.08
C ASP A 74 25.23 7.44 -53.86
N GLY A 75 26.22 7.73 -53.02
CA GLY A 75 26.49 9.10 -52.59
C GLY A 75 27.70 9.27 -51.67
N GLY A 76 28.82 8.61 -51.99
CA GLY A 76 30.17 9.00 -51.55
C GLY A 76 30.38 9.31 -50.06
N ILE A 77 30.21 8.34 -49.17
CA ILE A 77 30.76 8.41 -47.82
C ILE A 77 32.28 8.31 -47.91
N ARG A 78 33.00 9.34 -47.44
CA ARG A 78 34.47 9.28 -47.28
C ARG A 78 34.82 9.19 -45.81
N ILE A 79 35.43 8.07 -45.44
CA ILE A 79 36.00 7.85 -44.11
C ILE A 79 37.45 8.33 -44.15
N ARG A 80 37.82 9.30 -43.31
CA ARG A 80 39.22 9.69 -43.11
C ARG A 80 39.60 9.54 -41.63
N PRO A 81 40.69 8.82 -41.31
CA PRO A 81 41.24 8.82 -39.96
C PRO A 81 41.86 10.19 -39.67
N PHE A 82 41.49 10.82 -38.57
CA PHE A 82 42.13 12.04 -38.08
C PHE A 82 42.90 11.72 -36.79
N PRO A 83 44.22 11.96 -36.73
CA PRO A 83 44.93 11.94 -35.45
C PRO A 83 44.52 13.16 -34.65
N ASP A 84 44.00 12.96 -33.43
CA ASP A 84 43.83 14.04 -32.47
C ASP A 84 45.16 14.21 -31.72
N PRO A 85 45.83 15.38 -31.81
CA PRO A 85 47.19 15.54 -31.28
C PRO A 85 47.30 15.53 -29.75
N ASP A 86 46.18 15.55 -29.00
CA ASP A 86 46.21 15.62 -27.53
C ASP A 86 45.91 14.29 -26.81
N ILE A 87 45.68 13.17 -27.53
CA ILE A 87 45.37 11.88 -26.88
C ILE A 87 45.92 10.69 -27.70
N ASP A 88 46.98 10.04 -27.21
CA ASP A 88 47.76 8.96 -27.86
C ASP A 88 47.03 7.62 -28.13
N SER A 89 45.69 7.55 -28.06
CA SER A 89 44.95 6.29 -28.27
C SER A 89 43.53 6.43 -28.84
N VAL A 90 43.15 7.61 -29.35
CA VAL A 90 41.80 7.81 -29.92
C VAL A 90 41.86 7.79 -31.45
N TRP A 91 41.26 6.76 -32.05
CA TRP A 91 40.94 6.80 -33.48
C TRP A 91 39.64 7.56 -33.68
N SER A 92 39.70 8.70 -34.36
CA SER A 92 38.52 9.48 -34.68
C SER A 92 38.08 9.24 -36.13
N ILE A 93 36.82 8.83 -36.30
CA ILE A 93 36.20 8.61 -37.62
C ILE A 93 35.24 9.77 -37.89
N ARG A 94 35.51 10.54 -38.95
CA ARG A 94 34.59 11.56 -39.45
C ARG A 94 33.83 11.03 -40.67
N ILE A 95 32.51 11.15 -40.63
CA ILE A 95 31.61 10.80 -41.73
C ILE A 95 31.09 12.12 -42.34
N GLU A 96 31.33 12.32 -43.63
CA GLU A 96 30.88 13.49 -44.39
C GLU A 96 29.86 13.02 -45.45
N THR A 97 28.66 13.61 -45.46
CA THR A 97 27.61 13.31 -46.45
C THR A 97 27.23 14.59 -47.19
N ALA A 98 27.16 14.55 -48.53
CA ALA A 98 26.64 15.67 -49.33
C ALA A 98 25.11 15.55 -49.50
N LEU A 99 24.37 16.57 -49.08
CA LEU A 99 22.92 16.70 -49.33
C LEU A 99 22.66 17.79 -50.40
N PRO A 100 21.54 17.72 -51.15
CA PRO A 100 21.14 18.74 -52.13
C PRO A 100 20.46 19.96 -51.46
N PRO A 101 20.12 21.02 -52.21
CA PRO A 101 20.75 22.34 -52.20
C PRO A 101 20.30 23.33 -51.10
N ASP A 102 19.80 22.87 -49.95
CA ASP A 102 19.51 23.75 -48.80
C ASP A 102 20.45 23.38 -47.63
N GLY A 103 21.65 23.96 -47.69
CA GLY A 103 22.84 23.50 -46.98
C GLY A 103 22.76 23.43 -45.45
N GLN A 104 22.92 22.24 -44.91
CA GLN A 104 23.59 21.99 -43.63
C GLN A 104 24.52 20.78 -43.77
N LEU A 105 25.76 20.94 -43.34
CA LEU A 105 26.75 19.86 -43.27
C LEU A 105 26.53 19.11 -41.96
N LEU A 106 26.27 17.80 -42.02
CA LEU A 106 26.20 16.94 -40.85
C LEU A 106 27.56 16.28 -40.68
N SER A 107 28.24 16.56 -39.56
CA SER A 107 29.47 15.86 -39.18
C SER A 107 29.20 15.07 -37.90
N ALA A 108 29.45 13.76 -37.95
CA ALA A 108 29.45 12.90 -36.78
C ALA A 108 30.90 12.63 -36.38
N HIS A 109 31.20 12.82 -35.09
CA HIS A 109 32.49 12.47 -34.50
C HIS A 109 32.30 11.24 -33.61
N ILE A 110 33.04 10.18 -33.93
CA ILE A 110 33.10 8.94 -33.14
C ILE A 110 34.47 8.89 -32.49
N ALA A 111 34.52 8.89 -31.17
CA ALA A 111 35.74 8.70 -30.39
C ALA A 111 35.71 7.32 -29.73
N LEU A 112 36.79 6.56 -29.90
CA LEU A 112 37.00 5.27 -29.24
C LEU A 112 38.01 5.46 -28.11
N ARG A 113 37.67 5.03 -26.89
CA ARG A 113 38.60 5.01 -25.74
C ARG A 113 38.84 3.57 -25.29
N ASP A 114 40.11 3.24 -25.05
CA ASP A 114 40.50 2.00 -24.36
C ASP A 114 40.25 2.16 -22.86
N GLU A 115 39.31 1.40 -22.30
CA GLU A 115 39.22 1.20 -20.84
C GLU A 115 39.73 -0.23 -20.53
N ILE A 116 40.89 -0.31 -19.88
CA ILE A 116 41.47 -1.58 -19.43
C ILE A 116 40.67 -2.06 -18.20
N LEU A 117 39.73 -2.99 -18.42
CA LEU A 117 39.19 -3.84 -17.37
C LEU A 117 40.10 -5.07 -17.22
N GLY A 118 40.50 -5.37 -15.98
CA GLY A 118 41.53 -6.36 -15.65
C GLY A 118 41.33 -7.73 -16.29
N GLU A 119 42.44 -8.26 -16.83
CA GLU A 119 42.75 -9.64 -17.21
C GLU A 119 41.63 -10.49 -17.85
N ALA A 120 41.28 -10.15 -19.10
CA ALA A 120 40.80 -11.11 -20.11
C ALA A 120 41.25 -10.66 -21.52
N PRO A 121 41.55 -11.56 -22.47
CA PRO A 121 42.26 -11.22 -23.72
C PRO A 121 41.40 -10.56 -24.82
N ASN A 122 40.30 -9.88 -24.47
CA ASN A 122 39.41 -9.25 -25.43
C ASN A 122 39.35 -7.73 -25.20
N THR A 123 39.87 -6.96 -26.16
CA THR A 123 39.79 -5.49 -26.18
C THR A 123 38.33 -5.04 -26.25
N CYS A 124 37.90 -4.20 -25.31
CA CYS A 124 36.53 -3.71 -25.22
C CYS A 124 36.50 -2.23 -25.61
N PHE A 125 35.66 -1.84 -26.58
CA PHE A 125 35.57 -0.45 -27.03
C PHE A 125 34.27 0.20 -26.52
N ARG A 126 34.37 1.40 -25.97
CA ARG A 126 33.23 2.26 -25.66
C ARG A 126 32.98 3.19 -26.84
N LEU A 127 31.72 3.23 -27.32
CA LEU A 127 31.31 4.07 -28.45
C LEU A 127 30.54 5.29 -27.94
N ASP A 128 31.15 6.47 -28.05
CA ASP A 128 30.47 7.75 -27.78
C ASP A 128 30.18 8.47 -29.10
N VAL A 129 28.90 8.75 -29.38
CA VAL A 129 28.45 9.43 -30.62
C VAL A 129 27.99 10.84 -30.29
N HIS A 130 28.69 11.85 -30.82
CA HIS A 130 28.30 13.26 -30.69
C HIS A 130 27.89 13.84 -32.04
N ALA A 131 26.66 14.37 -32.12
CA ALA A 131 26.18 15.13 -33.27
C ALA A 131 26.28 16.63 -32.98
N CYS A 132 27.05 17.37 -33.78
CA CYS A 132 27.17 18.83 -33.67
C CYS A 132 26.66 19.51 -34.96
N LEU A 133 25.78 20.49 -34.81
CA LEU A 133 25.37 21.41 -35.88
C LEU A 133 26.20 22.70 -35.73
N SER A 134 27.10 22.99 -36.67
CA SER A 134 27.86 24.25 -36.63
C SER A 134 27.08 25.36 -37.32
N SER A 135 26.89 26.49 -36.63
CA SER A 135 26.51 27.76 -37.26
C SER A 135 27.56 28.81 -36.92
N ASP A 136 28.38 29.20 -37.89
CA ASP A 136 29.27 30.35 -37.77
C ASP A 136 28.85 31.44 -38.76
N THR A 137 28.66 32.67 -38.26
CA THR A 137 28.93 33.89 -39.03
C THR A 137 29.66 34.92 -38.15
N PRO A 138 30.71 35.60 -38.66
CA PRO A 138 31.54 36.53 -37.89
C PRO A 138 31.27 38.02 -38.20
N SER A 139 31.48 38.91 -37.22
CA SER A 139 32.14 40.24 -37.31
C SER A 139 31.58 41.24 -36.28
N GLY A 140 32.50 41.98 -35.62
CA GLY A 140 32.20 42.97 -34.58
C GLY A 140 31.98 44.39 -35.11
N TRP A 141 31.57 45.31 -34.23
CA TRP A 141 32.16 46.65 -33.96
C TRP A 141 31.22 47.47 -33.03
N VAL A 142 31.79 47.87 -31.88
CA VAL A 142 31.65 49.09 -31.05
C VAL A 142 30.36 49.95 -31.11
N GLY A 143 29.79 50.24 -29.93
CA GLY A 143 29.11 51.52 -29.65
C GLY A 143 28.00 51.48 -28.58
N THR A 144 28.31 51.84 -27.33
CA THR A 144 27.33 52.33 -26.34
C THR A 144 27.19 53.85 -26.51
N PRO A 145 25.98 54.46 -26.42
CA PRO A 145 25.39 54.77 -25.10
C PRO A 145 23.84 54.67 -25.01
N ILE A 146 23.40 54.17 -23.85
CA ILE A 146 22.16 54.43 -23.07
C ILE A 146 21.05 55.28 -23.75
N ALA A 147 19.90 54.65 -24.08
CA ALA A 147 18.54 55.07 -23.65
C ALA A 147 17.42 54.21 -24.30
N ARG A 148 16.42 53.83 -23.48
CA ARG A 148 15.11 53.20 -23.78
C ARG A 148 15.05 51.67 -23.87
N LEU A 149 14.84 51.07 -22.70
CA LEU A 149 14.24 49.75 -22.49
C LEU A 149 12.86 49.64 -23.17
N LEU A 150 12.81 48.96 -24.32
CA LEU A 150 11.61 48.29 -24.84
C LEU A 150 12.07 46.91 -25.35
N ASP A 151 11.70 45.86 -24.62
CA ASP A 151 12.27 44.51 -24.71
C ASP A 151 11.71 43.68 -25.90
N PRO A 152 12.58 43.00 -26.69
CA PRO A 152 12.25 41.98 -27.69
C PRO A 152 11.32 40.83 -27.23
N GLY A 153 11.17 40.59 -25.93
CA GLY A 153 10.36 39.50 -25.37
C GLY A 153 8.88 39.47 -25.81
N GLN A 154 8.26 40.61 -26.12
CA GLN A 154 6.86 40.62 -26.56
C GLN A 154 6.64 40.12 -27.99
N ARG A 155 7.66 40.12 -28.87
CA ARG A 155 7.53 39.52 -30.21
C ARG A 155 7.61 37.99 -30.15
N GLN A 156 8.48 37.45 -29.29
CA GLN A 156 8.58 36.02 -29.03
C GLN A 156 7.30 35.50 -28.35
N PHE A 157 6.79 36.20 -27.33
CA PHE A 157 5.57 35.83 -26.61
C PHE A 157 4.32 35.84 -27.51
N ARG A 158 4.19 36.81 -28.42
CA ARG A 158 3.10 36.84 -29.42
C ARG A 158 3.24 35.75 -30.49
N ALA A 159 4.47 35.31 -30.80
CA ALA A 159 4.71 34.19 -31.70
C ALA A 159 4.37 32.85 -31.03
N ASP A 160 4.69 32.69 -29.74
CA ASP A 160 4.40 31.48 -28.96
C ASP A 160 2.90 31.32 -28.68
N ILE A 161 2.17 32.40 -28.42
CA ILE A 161 0.70 32.36 -28.31
C ILE A 161 0.03 31.98 -29.64
N ARG A 162 0.54 32.47 -30.79
CA ARG A 162 0.05 32.05 -32.11
C ARG A 162 0.35 30.59 -32.40
N ARG A 163 1.50 30.07 -31.93
CA ARG A 163 1.86 28.64 -32.00
C ARG A 163 0.94 27.77 -31.12
N GLN A 164 0.65 28.20 -29.90
CA GLN A 164 -0.25 27.50 -28.98
C GLN A 164 -1.71 27.49 -29.46
N ALA A 165 -2.18 28.58 -30.08
CA ALA A 165 -3.51 28.64 -30.69
C ALA A 165 -3.64 27.69 -31.91
N GLY A 166 -2.56 27.55 -32.70
CA GLY A 166 -2.49 26.54 -33.78
C GLY A 166 -2.53 25.11 -33.25
N LEU A 167 -1.83 24.83 -32.15
CA LEU A 167 -1.83 23.50 -31.50
C LEU A 167 -3.21 23.14 -30.93
N ALA A 168 -3.91 24.11 -30.33
CA ALA A 168 -5.26 23.90 -29.80
C ALA A 168 -6.28 23.59 -30.92
N ALA A 169 -6.15 24.23 -32.09
CA ALA A 169 -6.98 23.92 -33.26
C ALA A 169 -6.70 22.52 -33.81
N GLU A 170 -5.43 22.09 -33.81
CA GLU A 170 -5.00 20.75 -34.21
C GLU A 170 -5.54 19.67 -33.25
N ILE A 171 -5.53 19.91 -31.94
CA ILE A 171 -6.10 19.02 -30.92
C ILE A 171 -7.62 18.89 -31.06
N ILE A 172 -8.33 19.98 -31.38
CA ILE A 172 -9.78 19.94 -31.64
C ILE A 172 -10.08 19.15 -32.93
N ARG A 173 -9.24 19.29 -33.97
CA ARG A 173 -9.32 18.50 -35.21
C ARG A 173 -9.12 17.01 -34.94
N LEU A 174 -8.12 16.65 -34.15
CA LEU A 174 -7.81 15.27 -33.75
C LEU A 174 -8.89 14.66 -32.84
N ARG A 175 -9.46 15.43 -31.90
CA ARG A 175 -10.61 14.98 -31.08
C ARG A 175 -11.86 14.73 -31.92
N ARG A 176 -12.13 15.54 -32.95
CA ARG A 176 -13.23 15.30 -33.90
C ARG A 176 -13.01 14.05 -34.76
N ALA A 177 -11.77 13.76 -35.16
CA ALA A 177 -11.40 12.52 -35.84
C ALA A 177 -11.48 11.26 -34.93
N LEU A 178 -11.27 11.43 -33.62
CA LEU A 178 -11.45 10.36 -32.63
C LEU A 178 -12.94 10.01 -32.42
N ILE A 179 -13.81 11.02 -32.41
CA ILE A 179 -15.27 10.83 -32.31
C ILE A 179 -15.83 10.16 -33.58
N SER A 180 -15.28 10.44 -34.77
CA SER A 180 -15.71 9.79 -36.01
C SER A 180 -15.30 8.31 -36.10
N THR A 181 -14.15 7.94 -35.52
CA THR A 181 -13.68 6.53 -35.46
C THR A 181 -14.48 5.68 -34.47
N THR A 182 -14.95 6.27 -33.36
CA THR A 182 -15.84 5.56 -32.42
C THR A 182 -17.23 5.31 -33.04
N ARG A 183 -17.76 6.30 -33.80
CA ARG A 183 -18.99 6.12 -34.59
C ARG A 183 -18.88 5.06 -35.68
N LEU A 184 -17.73 4.96 -36.36
CA LEU A 184 -17.50 3.92 -37.37
C LEU A 184 -17.48 2.51 -36.74
N ALA A 185 -16.90 2.36 -35.54
CA ALA A 185 -16.87 1.09 -34.82
C ALA A 185 -18.27 0.62 -34.38
N ASP A 186 -19.11 1.55 -33.89
CA ASP A 186 -20.50 1.25 -33.53
C ASP A 186 -21.38 0.95 -34.76
N GLN A 187 -21.14 1.65 -35.87
CA GLN A 187 -21.83 1.40 -37.14
C GLN A 187 -21.46 0.02 -37.73
N ASN A 188 -20.19 -0.36 -37.67
CA ASN A 188 -19.72 -1.69 -38.08
C ASN A 188 -20.28 -2.81 -37.18
N ARG A 189 -20.43 -2.55 -35.87
CA ARG A 189 -21.04 -3.50 -34.93
C ARG A 189 -22.53 -3.71 -35.21
N ARG A 190 -23.26 -2.66 -35.59
CA ARG A 190 -24.66 -2.76 -36.03
C ARG A 190 -24.82 -3.55 -37.33
N ILE A 191 -23.98 -3.27 -38.33
CA ILE A 191 -23.99 -4.00 -39.61
C ILE A 191 -23.72 -5.51 -39.38
N LEU A 192 -22.77 -5.86 -38.50
CA LEU A 192 -22.47 -7.26 -38.16
C LEU A 192 -23.63 -7.96 -37.41
N LEU A 193 -24.39 -7.22 -36.59
CA LEU A 193 -25.57 -7.76 -35.90
C LEU A 193 -26.76 -7.96 -36.87
N GLU A 194 -27.02 -6.99 -37.74
CA GLU A 194 -28.06 -7.08 -38.78
C GLU A 194 -27.77 -8.20 -39.81
N GLN A 195 -26.50 -8.42 -40.16
CA GLN A 195 -26.09 -9.50 -41.07
C GLN A 195 -26.19 -10.89 -40.43
N ARG A 196 -26.04 -10.99 -39.09
CA ARG A 196 -26.22 -12.24 -38.32
C ARG A 196 -27.69 -12.63 -38.23
N GLU A 197 -28.59 -11.66 -38.09
CA GLU A 197 -30.04 -11.89 -38.11
C GLU A 197 -30.56 -12.27 -39.51
N ALA A 198 -29.84 -11.93 -40.58
CA ALA A 198 -30.17 -12.28 -41.97
C ALA A 198 -29.68 -13.67 -42.45
N GLY A 199 -29.13 -14.52 -41.58
CA GLY A 199 -28.89 -15.94 -41.85
C GLY A 199 -27.80 -16.31 -42.87
N ARG A 200 -26.79 -15.46 -43.09
CA ARG A 200 -25.67 -15.76 -44.01
C ARG A 200 -24.62 -16.69 -43.39
N SER A 201 -23.94 -17.48 -44.23
CA SER A 201 -22.93 -18.48 -43.82
C SER A 201 -21.73 -17.89 -43.07
N LEU A 202 -21.14 -18.70 -42.17
CA LEU A 202 -20.03 -18.33 -41.27
C LEU A 202 -18.81 -17.72 -41.98
N ASP A 203 -18.55 -18.12 -43.23
CA ASP A 203 -17.43 -17.60 -44.03
C ASP A 203 -17.62 -16.11 -44.40
N ALA A 204 -18.85 -15.68 -44.67
CA ALA A 204 -19.14 -14.28 -45.01
C ALA A 204 -19.00 -13.36 -43.78
N LEU A 205 -19.37 -13.84 -42.59
CA LEU A 205 -19.18 -13.12 -41.32
C LEU A 205 -17.70 -13.02 -40.94
N THR A 206 -16.92 -14.06 -41.25
CA THR A 206 -15.47 -14.09 -41.00
C THR A 206 -14.74 -13.07 -41.89
N GLN A 207 -15.10 -12.98 -43.16
CA GLN A 207 -14.53 -11.97 -44.08
C GLN A 207 -14.89 -10.53 -43.69
N ALA A 208 -16.14 -10.28 -43.27
CA ALA A 208 -16.56 -8.97 -42.80
C ALA A 208 -15.84 -8.54 -41.51
N TRP A 209 -15.58 -9.49 -40.59
CA TRP A 209 -14.81 -9.25 -39.38
C TRP A 209 -13.33 -8.94 -39.68
N LEU A 210 -12.71 -9.67 -40.60
CA LEU A 210 -11.31 -9.44 -41.01
C LEU A 210 -11.11 -8.05 -41.61
N GLU A 211 -12.08 -7.57 -42.40
CA GLU A 211 -12.02 -6.23 -42.98
C GLU A 211 -12.21 -5.14 -41.92
N ALA A 212 -13.10 -5.35 -40.94
CA ALA A 212 -13.27 -4.44 -39.80
C ALA A 212 -12.03 -4.39 -38.88
N ASP A 213 -11.37 -5.54 -38.66
CA ASP A 213 -10.13 -5.62 -37.86
C ASP A 213 -8.94 -4.93 -38.56
N ARG A 214 -8.87 -5.00 -39.90
CA ARG A 214 -7.88 -4.23 -40.68
C ARG A 214 -8.05 -2.73 -40.51
N VAL A 215 -9.28 -2.22 -40.61
CA VAL A 215 -9.58 -0.79 -40.43
C VAL A 215 -9.28 -0.34 -38.99
N ARG A 216 -9.58 -1.19 -38.00
CA ARG A 216 -9.24 -0.94 -36.59
C ARG A 216 -7.73 -0.81 -36.37
N LYS A 217 -6.94 -1.76 -36.88
CA LYS A 217 -5.47 -1.75 -36.76
C LYS A 217 -4.84 -0.53 -37.43
N ALA A 218 -5.36 -0.10 -38.59
CA ALA A 218 -4.90 1.12 -39.25
C ALA A 218 -5.16 2.39 -38.40
N ALA A 219 -6.32 2.47 -37.74
CA ALA A 219 -6.64 3.59 -36.84
C ALA A 219 -5.79 3.57 -35.56
N GLU A 220 -5.47 2.39 -35.05
CA GLU A 220 -4.66 2.20 -33.85
C GLU A 220 -3.18 2.53 -34.09
N ASN A 221 -2.66 2.23 -35.27
CA ASN A 221 -1.32 2.67 -35.70
C ASN A 221 -1.23 4.20 -35.82
N ASN A 222 -2.26 4.86 -36.38
CA ASN A 222 -2.31 6.33 -36.43
C ASN A 222 -2.43 6.97 -35.03
N ARG A 223 -3.11 6.31 -34.07
CA ARG A 223 -3.18 6.75 -32.67
C ARG A 223 -1.82 6.67 -31.98
N THR A 224 -1.05 5.63 -32.27
CA THR A 224 0.27 5.40 -31.65
C THR A 224 1.30 6.41 -32.15
N ALA A 225 1.25 6.75 -33.46
CA ALA A 225 2.06 7.82 -34.03
C ALA A 225 1.75 9.21 -33.42
N ALA A 226 0.46 9.53 -33.23
CA ALA A 226 0.05 10.81 -32.63
C ALA A 226 0.40 10.95 -31.14
N LEU A 227 0.43 9.84 -30.38
CA LEU A 227 0.86 9.82 -28.98
C LEU A 227 2.37 9.99 -28.84
N ALA A 228 3.15 9.39 -29.74
CA ALA A 228 4.61 9.54 -29.75
C ALA A 228 5.03 11.00 -30.06
N GLU A 229 4.33 11.69 -30.96
CA GLU A 229 4.56 13.12 -31.23
C GLU A 229 4.19 14.02 -30.04
N HIS A 230 3.17 13.66 -29.26
CA HIS A 230 2.77 14.38 -28.04
C HIS A 230 3.81 14.24 -26.92
N ASP A 231 4.33 13.03 -26.71
CA ASP A 231 5.32 12.75 -25.66
C ASP A 231 6.68 13.39 -25.97
N ALA A 232 7.08 13.41 -27.25
CA ALA A 232 8.26 14.14 -27.72
C ALA A 232 8.14 15.67 -27.51
N ALA A 233 6.94 16.24 -27.69
CA ALA A 233 6.69 17.65 -27.43
C ALA A 233 6.71 18.00 -25.92
N GLN A 234 6.28 17.09 -25.05
CA GLN A 234 6.34 17.28 -23.60
C GLN A 234 7.79 17.20 -23.07
N GLU A 235 8.62 16.29 -23.58
CA GLU A 235 10.03 16.19 -23.18
C GLU A 235 10.85 17.43 -23.56
N GLN A 236 10.61 18.01 -24.74
CA GLN A 236 11.25 19.27 -25.13
C GLN A 236 10.85 20.45 -24.23
N THR A 237 9.61 20.47 -23.74
CA THR A 237 9.10 21.51 -22.83
C THR A 237 9.65 21.34 -21.40
N ALA A 238 9.87 20.10 -20.94
CA ALA A 238 10.46 19.77 -19.65
C ALA A 238 11.97 20.08 -19.58
N SER A 239 12.68 19.96 -20.69
CA SER A 239 14.11 20.29 -20.79
C SER A 239 14.35 21.81 -20.71
N ALA A 240 13.51 22.62 -21.38
CA ALA A 240 13.62 24.08 -21.36
C ALA A 240 13.31 24.69 -19.97
N SER A 241 12.46 24.05 -19.17
CA SER A 241 12.05 24.52 -17.85
C SER A 241 13.03 24.16 -16.72
N ARG A 242 13.87 23.12 -16.89
CA ARG A 242 14.97 22.79 -15.95
C ARG A 242 16.12 23.80 -16.01
N GLY A 243 16.46 24.31 -17.20
CA GLY A 243 17.52 25.30 -17.38
C GLY A 243 17.21 26.69 -16.81
N LEU A 244 15.92 27.06 -16.73
CA LEU A 244 15.47 28.34 -16.18
C LEU A 244 15.41 28.31 -14.64
N ARG A 245 14.96 27.20 -14.05
CA ARG A 245 14.90 26.99 -12.58
C ARG A 245 16.29 27.00 -11.95
N HIS A 246 17.29 26.43 -12.62
CA HIS A 246 18.67 26.38 -12.13
C HIS A 246 19.39 27.75 -12.18
N ARG A 247 18.98 28.65 -13.08
CA ARG A 247 19.50 30.03 -13.18
C ARG A 247 18.81 31.01 -12.23
N LEU A 248 17.53 30.77 -11.89
CA LEU A 248 16.79 31.54 -10.89
C LEU A 248 17.23 31.18 -9.46
N ALA A 249 17.44 29.90 -9.16
CA ALA A 249 17.90 29.44 -7.85
C ALA A 249 19.31 29.95 -7.48
N ARG A 250 20.21 30.15 -8.46
CA ARG A 250 21.56 30.69 -8.23
C ARG A 250 21.65 32.22 -8.12
N ARG A 251 20.61 32.96 -8.51
CA ARG A 251 20.56 34.43 -8.37
C ARG A 251 19.87 34.91 -7.09
N LEU A 252 19.35 33.98 -6.30
CA LEU A 252 18.70 34.25 -5.01
C LEU A 252 19.56 33.66 -3.88
N SER A 253 20.71 34.30 -3.64
CA SER A 253 21.41 34.24 -2.35
C SER A 253 21.22 35.61 -1.65
N PRO A 254 21.20 35.65 -0.31
CA PRO A 254 20.48 36.68 0.41
C PRO A 254 21.23 38.01 0.40
N ALA A 255 20.75 38.97 -0.39
CA ALA A 255 20.86 40.36 0.00
C ALA A 255 19.80 40.61 1.08
N SER A 256 20.25 41.01 2.26
CA SER A 256 19.45 41.40 3.42
C SER A 256 18.28 42.31 3.03
N PHE A 257 17.08 41.75 3.03
CA PHE A 257 15.84 42.52 3.01
C PHE A 257 15.42 42.79 4.46
N PRO A 258 15.05 44.03 4.81
CA PRO A 258 14.52 44.33 6.13
C PRO A 258 13.21 43.56 6.34
N LEU A 259 13.14 42.81 7.45
CA LEU A 259 11.94 42.11 7.91
C LEU A 259 10.79 43.11 8.05
N ALA A 260 9.74 42.91 7.25
CA ALA A 260 8.46 43.55 7.51
C ALA A 260 7.88 42.97 8.82
N PRO A 261 7.20 43.78 9.65
CA PRO A 261 6.65 43.30 10.91
C PRO A 261 5.67 42.15 10.68
N SER A 262 5.81 41.10 11.50
CA SER A 262 4.98 39.91 11.49
C SER A 262 3.49 40.27 11.54
N PRO A 263 2.63 39.77 10.63
CA PRO A 263 1.20 39.91 10.81
C PRO A 263 0.80 39.21 12.11
N ALA A 264 -0.04 39.86 12.91
CA ALA A 264 -0.64 39.24 14.08
C ALA A 264 -1.22 37.85 13.70
N PRO A 265 -1.15 36.85 14.60
CA PRO A 265 -1.66 35.51 14.32
C PRO A 265 -3.11 35.64 13.87
N LEU A 266 -3.35 35.27 12.61
CA LEU A 266 -4.71 35.07 12.12
C LEU A 266 -5.30 34.01 13.04
N SER A 267 -6.24 34.43 13.89
CA SER A 267 -7.11 33.48 14.58
C SER A 267 -7.68 32.57 13.49
N PRO A 268 -7.63 31.23 13.63
CA PRO A 268 -8.21 30.35 12.65
C PRO A 268 -9.68 30.75 12.54
N GLU A 269 -10.07 31.42 11.46
CA GLU A 269 -11.47 31.51 11.13
C GLU A 269 -11.94 30.06 11.00
N PRO A 270 -12.99 29.64 11.72
CA PRO A 270 -13.50 28.30 11.58
C PRO A 270 -13.85 28.12 10.11
N LEU A 271 -13.21 27.14 9.47
CA LEU A 271 -13.67 26.61 8.19
C LEU A 271 -15.19 26.49 8.29
N ARG A 272 -15.89 27.24 7.43
CA ARG A 272 -17.35 27.33 7.42
C ARG A 272 -17.95 25.97 7.76
N SER A 273 -18.75 25.92 8.83
CA SER A 273 -19.47 24.71 9.23
C SER A 273 -20.42 24.30 8.10
N GLN A 274 -19.94 23.48 7.16
CA GLN A 274 -20.83 22.63 6.39
C GLN A 274 -21.46 21.69 7.41
N THR A 275 -22.78 21.74 7.55
CA THR A 275 -23.51 20.74 8.34
C THR A 275 -23.06 19.36 7.88
N ALA A 276 -22.66 18.51 8.83
CA ALA A 276 -22.21 17.15 8.51
C ALA A 276 -23.28 16.44 7.68
N ARG A 277 -22.88 15.84 6.56
CA ARG A 277 -23.82 15.13 5.68
C ARG A 277 -24.43 13.94 6.41
N CYS A 278 -25.70 13.68 6.12
CA CYS A 278 -26.53 12.67 6.77
C CYS A 278 -26.59 11.39 5.93
N ILE A 279 -26.16 10.27 6.49
CA ILE A 279 -26.06 8.97 5.82
C ILE A 279 -27.00 7.98 6.47
N LEU A 280 -27.89 7.39 5.67
CA LEU A 280 -28.85 6.41 6.13
C LEU A 280 -28.52 5.02 5.57
N PHE A 281 -28.12 4.11 6.44
CA PHE A 281 -27.93 2.70 6.11
C PHE A 281 -29.26 1.95 6.33
N ILE A 282 -29.72 1.26 5.30
CA ILE A 282 -31.03 0.62 5.24
C ILE A 282 -30.82 -0.89 5.17
N ALA A 283 -31.25 -1.59 6.21
CA ALA A 283 -31.12 -3.04 6.28
C ALA A 283 -32.34 -3.73 5.63
N GLY A 284 -32.09 -4.50 4.57
CA GLY A 284 -33.11 -5.36 3.96
C GLY A 284 -33.44 -6.59 4.82
N GLU A 285 -32.44 -7.14 5.49
CA GLU A 285 -32.54 -8.33 6.34
C GLU A 285 -32.10 -8.00 7.78
N PRO A 286 -32.90 -7.27 8.58
CA PRO A 286 -32.47 -6.72 9.88
C PRO A 286 -32.10 -7.77 10.94
N ASP A 287 -32.58 -9.00 10.78
CA ASP A 287 -32.40 -10.07 11.76
C ASP A 287 -31.22 -11.01 11.44
N THR A 288 -30.43 -10.71 10.40
CA THR A 288 -29.28 -11.53 10.01
C THR A 288 -27.95 -10.91 10.44
N PRO A 289 -26.89 -11.72 10.68
CA PRO A 289 -25.59 -11.20 11.10
C PRO A 289 -24.96 -10.18 10.14
N GLY A 290 -25.38 -10.17 8.86
CA GLY A 290 -24.85 -9.25 7.84
C GLY A 290 -25.08 -7.77 8.17
N VAL A 291 -26.11 -7.44 8.95
CA VAL A 291 -26.40 -6.06 9.40
C VAL A 291 -25.25 -5.48 10.21
N ALA A 292 -24.65 -6.29 11.09
CA ALA A 292 -23.50 -5.85 11.88
C ALA A 292 -22.33 -5.44 10.97
N TYR A 293 -22.02 -6.25 9.96
CA TYR A 293 -20.91 -6.00 9.04
C TYR A 293 -21.16 -4.86 8.04
N ARG A 294 -22.38 -4.76 7.52
CA ARG A 294 -22.71 -3.93 6.35
C ARG A 294 -23.51 -2.68 6.68
N CYS A 295 -24.17 -2.62 7.82
CA CYS A 295 -24.89 -1.44 8.27
C CYS A 295 -24.21 -0.82 9.49
N ASP A 296 -24.11 -1.55 10.60
CA ASP A 296 -23.65 -0.97 11.89
C ASP A 296 -22.20 -0.51 11.82
N ARG A 297 -21.29 -1.37 11.37
CA ARG A 297 -19.87 -1.02 11.25
C ARG A 297 -19.60 0.09 10.23
N LEU A 298 -20.36 0.13 9.14
CA LEU A 298 -20.25 1.24 8.18
C LEU A 298 -20.79 2.55 8.74
N ALA A 299 -21.89 2.51 9.50
CA ALA A 299 -22.41 3.69 10.18
C ALA A 299 -21.45 4.22 11.24
N ILE A 300 -20.79 3.33 12.01
CA ILE A 300 -19.73 3.71 12.94
C ILE A 300 -18.58 4.38 12.19
N ALA A 301 -18.06 3.75 11.12
CA ALA A 301 -16.97 4.31 10.34
C ALA A 301 -17.32 5.66 9.68
N ALA A 302 -18.57 5.83 9.24
CA ALA A 302 -19.08 7.11 8.72
C ALA A 302 -19.09 8.20 9.81
N ARG A 303 -19.49 7.89 11.05
CA ARG A 303 -19.42 8.84 12.17
C ARG A 303 -17.99 9.22 12.51
N VAL A 304 -17.07 8.27 12.53
CA VAL A 304 -15.62 8.54 12.71
C VAL A 304 -15.07 9.40 11.58
N ALA A 305 -15.59 9.26 10.36
CA ALA A 305 -15.23 10.08 9.22
C ALA A 305 -15.81 11.51 9.26
N GLY A 306 -16.65 11.84 10.25
CA GLY A 306 -17.24 13.17 10.44
C GLY A 306 -18.66 13.35 9.88
N TYR A 307 -19.35 12.26 9.51
CA TYR A 307 -20.73 12.30 9.00
C TYR A 307 -21.74 11.97 10.10
N GLU A 308 -22.98 12.44 9.96
CA GLU A 308 -24.08 11.88 10.75
C GLU A 308 -24.55 10.57 10.10
N ALA A 309 -24.66 9.47 10.86
CA ALA A 309 -25.09 8.19 10.29
C ALA A 309 -26.07 7.43 11.17
N ARG A 310 -27.09 6.82 10.55
CA ARG A 310 -28.13 5.99 11.17
C ARG A 310 -28.30 4.67 10.44
N VAL A 311 -28.75 3.65 11.16
CA VAL A 311 -29.14 2.35 10.63
C VAL A 311 -30.61 2.15 10.91
N THR A 312 -31.40 1.82 9.88
CA THR A 312 -32.84 1.59 10.04
C THR A 312 -33.29 0.41 9.16
N PRO A 313 -34.16 -0.50 9.66
CA PRO A 313 -34.76 -1.54 8.82
C PRO A 313 -35.56 -0.95 7.66
N CYS A 314 -35.51 -1.58 6.49
CA CYS A 314 -36.20 -1.09 5.28
C CYS A 314 -37.71 -0.87 5.50
N ALA A 315 -38.36 -1.75 6.27
CA ALA A 315 -39.78 -1.68 6.56
C ALA A 315 -40.18 -0.47 7.42
N ALA A 316 -39.22 0.13 8.15
CA ALA A 316 -39.47 1.26 9.04
C ALA A 316 -39.17 2.63 8.42
N ILE A 317 -38.63 2.67 7.19
CA ILE A 317 -38.28 3.93 6.53
C ILE A 317 -39.53 4.74 6.18
N GLY A 318 -39.60 5.97 6.65
CA GLY A 318 -40.65 6.93 6.30
C GLY A 318 -40.14 8.14 5.50
N PRO A 319 -41.05 9.03 5.06
CA PRO A 319 -40.68 10.25 4.34
C PRO A 319 -39.73 11.17 5.10
N HIS A 320 -39.81 11.21 6.44
CA HIS A 320 -38.92 12.01 7.28
C HIS A 320 -37.47 11.53 7.23
N ASP A 321 -37.23 10.22 7.12
CA ASP A 321 -35.89 9.66 7.00
C ASP A 321 -35.25 10.02 5.65
N ILE A 322 -36.05 10.00 4.59
CA ILE A 322 -35.63 10.41 3.24
C ILE A 322 -35.31 11.92 3.24
N ALA A 323 -36.17 12.73 3.86
CA ALA A 323 -35.93 14.16 4.02
C ALA A 323 -34.65 14.47 4.81
N TRP A 324 -34.26 13.61 5.76
CA TRP A 324 -33.02 13.73 6.53
C TRP A 324 -31.77 13.30 5.73
N ALA A 325 -31.85 12.21 4.95
CA ALA A 325 -30.65 11.57 4.36
C ALA A 325 -30.13 12.24 3.06
N ASP A 326 -28.85 12.63 3.04
CA ASP A 326 -28.14 13.06 1.83
C ASP A 326 -27.67 11.86 1.00
N ILE A 327 -27.36 10.75 1.68
CA ILE A 327 -26.95 9.48 1.09
C ILE A 327 -27.75 8.34 1.74
N MET A 328 -28.26 7.43 0.92
CA MET A 328 -28.96 6.22 1.36
C MET A 328 -28.21 4.98 0.85
N VAL A 329 -27.80 4.10 1.76
CA VAL A 329 -27.12 2.83 1.45
C VAL A 329 -28.08 1.67 1.73
N LEU A 330 -28.55 1.00 0.69
CA LEU A 330 -29.53 -0.07 0.73
C LEU A 330 -28.83 -1.42 0.68
N TRP A 331 -28.61 -2.04 1.85
CA TRP A 331 -27.97 -3.35 1.94
C TRP A 331 -29.00 -4.48 1.77
N ARG A 332 -28.82 -5.31 0.72
CA ARG A 332 -29.69 -6.45 0.38
C ARG A 332 -31.19 -6.12 0.40
N VAL A 333 -31.57 -4.95 -0.09
CA VAL A 333 -32.99 -4.54 -0.10
C VAL A 333 -33.71 -5.11 -1.33
N GLU A 334 -34.68 -5.99 -1.10
CA GLU A 334 -35.59 -6.49 -2.14
C GLU A 334 -36.52 -5.39 -2.67
N PHE A 335 -36.83 -5.43 -3.97
CA PHE A 335 -37.73 -4.46 -4.57
C PHE A 335 -39.18 -4.68 -4.12
N SER A 336 -39.86 -3.59 -3.78
CA SER A 336 -41.28 -3.56 -3.41
C SER A 336 -41.90 -2.21 -3.77
N GLY A 337 -43.23 -2.08 -3.67
CA GLY A 337 -43.89 -0.78 -3.87
C GLY A 337 -43.45 0.30 -2.86
N HIS A 338 -43.06 -0.13 -1.66
CA HIS A 338 -42.45 0.73 -0.64
C HIS A 338 -41.08 1.24 -1.09
N VAL A 339 -40.20 0.34 -1.53
CA VAL A 339 -38.85 0.67 -2.01
C VAL A 339 -38.89 1.54 -3.28
N ASP A 340 -39.83 1.28 -4.20
CA ASP A 340 -40.05 2.14 -5.38
C ASP A 340 -40.41 3.57 -4.98
N THR A 341 -41.27 3.73 -3.97
CA THR A 341 -41.65 5.04 -3.44
C THR A 341 -40.48 5.73 -2.77
N LEU A 342 -39.72 4.99 -1.94
CA LEU A 342 -38.52 5.48 -1.27
C LEU A 342 -37.48 6.01 -2.27
N LEU A 343 -37.17 5.24 -3.33
CA LEU A 343 -36.18 5.62 -4.33
C LEU A 343 -36.64 6.82 -5.15
N ARG A 344 -37.92 6.90 -5.51
CA ARG A 344 -38.49 8.07 -6.22
C ARG A 344 -38.39 9.34 -5.37
N LEU A 345 -38.82 9.29 -4.11
CA LEU A 345 -38.74 10.43 -3.20
C LEU A 345 -37.29 10.87 -2.95
N GLY A 346 -36.36 9.91 -2.82
CA GLY A 346 -34.93 10.19 -2.73
C GLY A 346 -34.40 10.90 -3.97
N GLN A 347 -34.78 10.42 -5.16
CA GLN A 347 -34.40 11.03 -6.43
C GLN A 347 -34.96 12.45 -6.59
N GLU A 348 -36.22 12.69 -6.21
CA GLU A 348 -36.85 14.02 -6.23
C GLU A 348 -36.14 15.00 -5.30
N LYS A 349 -35.65 14.53 -4.15
CA LYS A 349 -34.84 15.31 -3.21
C LYS A 349 -33.40 15.55 -3.70
N GLY A 350 -32.87 14.65 -4.53
CA GLY A 350 -31.45 14.63 -4.91
C GLY A 350 -30.55 13.83 -3.96
N THR A 351 -31.12 12.90 -3.19
CA THR A 351 -30.37 11.96 -2.34
C THR A 351 -29.61 10.95 -3.21
N VAL A 352 -28.34 10.72 -2.90
CA VAL A 352 -27.54 9.67 -3.56
C VAL A 352 -27.93 8.31 -3.01
N THR A 353 -28.31 7.39 -3.88
CA THR A 353 -28.74 6.04 -3.52
C THR A 353 -27.68 5.00 -3.92
N ILE A 354 -27.35 4.12 -2.98
CA ILE A 354 -26.28 3.13 -3.13
C ILE A 354 -26.87 1.77 -2.82
N PHE A 355 -26.77 0.82 -3.75
CA PHE A 355 -27.08 -0.58 -3.46
C PHE A 355 -25.84 -1.28 -2.89
N ASP A 356 -25.98 -1.95 -1.74
CA ASP A 356 -24.88 -2.69 -1.10
C ASP A 356 -25.20 -4.19 -1.01
N ALA A 357 -24.18 -5.01 -1.25
CA ALA A 357 -24.24 -6.45 -1.06
C ALA A 357 -22.87 -7.03 -0.69
N ASP A 358 -22.89 -8.13 0.04
CA ASP A 358 -21.73 -8.88 0.53
C ASP A 358 -21.62 -10.29 -0.07
N ASP A 359 -22.65 -10.72 -0.81
CA ASP A 359 -22.69 -11.95 -1.62
C ASP A 359 -23.33 -11.66 -2.99
N ILE A 360 -23.21 -12.60 -3.95
CA ILE A 360 -23.87 -12.51 -5.26
C ILE A 360 -25.37 -12.87 -5.12
N VAL A 361 -26.14 -11.98 -4.49
CA VAL A 361 -27.57 -12.14 -4.22
C VAL A 361 -28.47 -11.34 -5.16
N PHE A 362 -27.94 -10.90 -6.29
CA PHE A 362 -28.65 -10.09 -7.29
C PHE A 362 -28.54 -10.67 -8.70
N VAL A 363 -28.15 -11.94 -8.82
CA VAL A 363 -28.02 -12.65 -10.09
C VAL A 363 -28.95 -13.87 -10.07
N PRO A 364 -30.21 -13.74 -10.55
CA PRO A 364 -31.27 -14.72 -10.33
C PRO A 364 -30.91 -16.16 -10.71
N HIS A 365 -30.24 -16.35 -11.84
CA HIS A 365 -29.90 -17.69 -12.33
C HIS A 365 -28.83 -18.43 -11.50
N LEU A 366 -28.16 -17.74 -10.56
CA LEU A 366 -27.24 -18.37 -9.61
C LEU A 366 -27.95 -18.89 -8.34
N ALA A 367 -29.25 -18.64 -8.18
CA ALA A 367 -30.06 -19.12 -7.06
C ALA A 367 -30.38 -20.63 -7.17
N ARG A 368 -29.32 -21.44 -7.23
CA ARG A 368 -29.40 -22.89 -7.38
C ARG A 368 -28.67 -23.58 -6.24
N ILE A 369 -29.19 -24.70 -5.75
CA ILE A 369 -28.61 -25.45 -4.63
C ILE A 369 -27.21 -25.98 -4.98
N ASP A 370 -26.95 -26.28 -6.24
CA ASP A 370 -25.63 -26.74 -6.70
C ASP A 370 -24.57 -25.65 -6.75
N ILE A 371 -24.97 -24.37 -6.77
CA ILE A 371 -24.09 -23.20 -6.69
C ILE A 371 -24.04 -22.64 -5.26
N ILE A 372 -25.18 -22.59 -4.58
CA ILE A 372 -25.34 -22.04 -3.24
C ILE A 372 -25.93 -23.13 -2.34
N ASP A 373 -25.06 -23.97 -1.78
CA ASP A 373 -25.46 -25.09 -0.91
C ASP A 373 -26.35 -24.63 0.24
N GLY A 374 -26.10 -23.43 0.79
CA GLY A 374 -26.88 -22.82 1.88
C GLY A 374 -28.39 -22.74 1.64
N ILE A 375 -28.87 -22.71 0.38
CA ILE A 375 -30.31 -22.67 0.04
C ILE A 375 -31.07 -23.83 0.69
N ARG A 376 -30.44 -25.01 0.79
CA ARG A 376 -31.03 -26.21 1.42
C ARG A 376 -31.36 -26.01 2.91
N SER A 377 -30.63 -25.14 3.62
CA SER A 377 -30.77 -24.95 5.08
C SER A 377 -31.82 -23.94 5.50
N ILE A 378 -32.13 -22.99 4.62
CA ILE A 378 -33.09 -21.92 4.91
C ILE A 378 -34.54 -22.34 4.63
N GLY A 379 -34.76 -23.55 4.12
CA GLY A 379 -36.10 -24.09 3.85
C GLY A 379 -36.88 -23.34 2.76
N ALA A 380 -36.17 -22.66 1.86
CA ALA A 380 -36.74 -21.96 0.72
C ALA A 380 -36.56 -22.77 -0.57
N THR A 381 -37.48 -22.62 -1.52
CA THR A 381 -37.32 -23.21 -2.86
C THR A 381 -36.37 -22.36 -3.71
N GLU A 382 -35.72 -22.97 -4.70
CA GLU A 382 -34.87 -22.23 -5.65
C GLU A 382 -35.66 -21.10 -6.34
N GLU A 383 -36.92 -21.32 -6.72
CA GLU A 383 -37.73 -20.28 -7.37
C GLU A 383 -38.02 -19.09 -6.44
N ARG A 384 -38.11 -19.33 -5.13
CA ARG A 384 -38.26 -18.26 -4.14
C ARG A 384 -36.98 -17.44 -4.04
N ILE A 385 -35.82 -18.08 -4.00
CA ILE A 385 -34.52 -17.39 -3.92
C ILE A 385 -34.20 -16.66 -5.23
N GLU A 386 -34.50 -17.28 -6.37
CA GLU A 386 -34.38 -16.64 -7.69
C GLU A 386 -35.21 -15.36 -7.77
N ARG A 387 -36.45 -15.37 -7.25
CA ARG A 387 -37.30 -14.18 -7.17
C ARG A 387 -36.71 -13.11 -6.26
N CYS A 388 -36.27 -13.49 -5.07
CA CYS A 388 -35.58 -12.59 -4.13
C CYS A 388 -34.37 -11.91 -4.82
N PHE A 389 -33.55 -12.68 -5.53
CA PHE A 389 -32.41 -12.15 -6.28
C PHE A 389 -32.84 -11.22 -7.43
N ALA A 390 -33.96 -11.52 -8.09
CA ALA A 390 -34.50 -10.66 -9.15
C ALA A 390 -34.98 -9.32 -8.58
N ASP A 391 -35.61 -9.34 -7.40
CA ASP A 391 -36.08 -8.16 -6.71
C ASP A 391 -34.89 -7.33 -6.17
N MET A 392 -33.86 -7.95 -5.58
CA MET A 392 -32.62 -7.24 -5.21
C MET A 392 -31.93 -6.62 -6.43
N ARG A 393 -31.85 -7.34 -7.56
CA ARG A 393 -31.32 -6.82 -8.82
C ARG A 393 -32.11 -5.59 -9.31
N ARG A 394 -33.43 -5.62 -9.16
CA ARG A 394 -34.30 -4.51 -9.56
C ARG A 394 -34.06 -3.27 -8.69
N THR A 395 -33.91 -3.44 -7.38
CA THR A 395 -33.48 -2.35 -6.47
C THR A 395 -32.11 -1.80 -6.87
N MET A 396 -31.13 -2.68 -7.10
CA MET A 396 -29.80 -2.30 -7.54
C MET A 396 -29.86 -1.44 -8.81
N LEU A 397 -30.56 -1.88 -9.85
CA LEU A 397 -30.69 -1.14 -11.11
C LEU A 397 -31.29 0.26 -10.94
N ARG A 398 -32.10 0.49 -9.91
CA ARG A 398 -32.72 1.78 -9.58
C ARG A 398 -31.85 2.71 -8.73
N CYS A 399 -30.85 2.20 -8.03
CA CYS A 399 -29.90 3.02 -7.26
C CYS A 399 -28.89 3.72 -8.18
N ASP A 400 -28.17 4.74 -7.70
CA ASP A 400 -27.17 5.48 -8.48
C ASP A 400 -25.87 4.68 -8.68
N LEU A 401 -25.41 4.00 -7.63
CA LEU A 401 -24.16 3.23 -7.63
C LEU A 401 -24.25 1.97 -6.75
N GLY A 402 -23.22 1.13 -6.84
CA GLY A 402 -23.09 -0.12 -6.09
C GLY A 402 -21.93 -0.09 -5.08
N PHE A 403 -22.10 -0.74 -3.94
CA PHE A 403 -21.02 -1.15 -3.04
C PHE A 403 -20.90 -2.67 -3.05
N ALA A 404 -19.65 -3.14 -3.09
CA ALA A 404 -19.31 -4.55 -3.04
C ALA A 404 -18.15 -4.78 -2.07
N THR A 405 -18.15 -5.94 -1.40
CA THR A 405 -17.14 -6.32 -0.41
C THR A 405 -15.84 -6.84 -1.02
N THR A 406 -15.92 -7.51 -2.17
CA THR A 406 -14.77 -8.14 -2.85
C THR A 406 -14.65 -7.67 -4.31
N LYS A 407 -13.47 -7.83 -4.92
CA LYS A 407 -13.26 -7.45 -6.33
C LYS A 407 -14.10 -8.29 -7.28
N GLU A 408 -14.31 -9.58 -6.97
CA GLU A 408 -15.12 -10.52 -7.73
C GLU A 408 -16.58 -10.12 -7.67
N LEU A 409 -17.09 -9.81 -6.47
CA LEU A 409 -18.45 -9.31 -6.31
C LEU A 409 -18.64 -7.99 -7.06
N ALA A 410 -17.68 -7.06 -6.95
CA ALA A 410 -17.70 -5.81 -7.69
C ALA A 410 -17.68 -6.04 -9.20
N HIS A 411 -16.93 -7.02 -9.69
CA HIS A 411 -16.87 -7.36 -11.11
C HIS A 411 -18.24 -7.82 -11.63
N VAL A 412 -18.90 -8.74 -10.91
CA VAL A 412 -20.24 -9.22 -11.25
C VAL A 412 -21.26 -8.09 -11.17
N MET A 413 -21.22 -7.27 -10.12
CA MET A 413 -22.10 -6.12 -9.94
C MET A 413 -21.95 -5.07 -11.07
N ARG A 414 -20.73 -4.84 -11.57
CA ARG A 414 -20.44 -3.87 -12.64
C ARG A 414 -21.08 -4.16 -13.98
N ILE A 415 -21.53 -5.40 -14.21
CA ILE A 415 -22.27 -5.77 -15.42
C ILE A 415 -23.55 -4.93 -15.51
N ASP A 416 -24.27 -4.78 -14.40
CA ASP A 416 -25.53 -4.04 -14.32
C ASP A 416 -25.37 -2.65 -13.68
N LYS A 417 -24.36 -2.47 -12.81
CA LYS A 417 -24.09 -1.23 -12.07
C LYS A 417 -22.64 -0.79 -12.26
N ARG A 418 -22.35 -0.17 -13.40
CA ARG A 418 -20.99 0.20 -13.83
C ARG A 418 -20.18 0.97 -12.76
N LEU A 419 -20.82 1.91 -12.07
CA LEU A 419 -20.21 2.59 -10.93
C LEU A 419 -20.42 1.72 -9.68
N THR A 420 -19.47 0.83 -9.43
CA THR A 420 -19.42 0.03 -8.19
C THR A 420 -18.09 0.24 -7.48
N LEU A 421 -18.15 0.60 -6.20
CA LEU A 421 -17.03 0.87 -5.33
C LEU A 421 -16.77 -0.29 -4.37
N LEU A 422 -15.49 -0.54 -4.09
CA LEU A 422 -15.07 -1.61 -3.19
C LEU A 422 -15.07 -1.11 -1.74
N VAL A 423 -15.93 -1.68 -0.91
CA VAL A 423 -16.08 -1.37 0.51
C VAL A 423 -16.03 -2.71 1.27
N PRO A 424 -14.85 -3.18 1.67
CA PRO A 424 -14.69 -4.51 2.28
C PRO A 424 -15.41 -4.61 3.63
N ASN A 425 -15.63 -5.84 4.09
CA ASN A 425 -16.00 -6.09 5.48
C ASN A 425 -14.82 -5.76 6.38
N VAL A 426 -15.11 -5.16 7.53
CA VAL A 426 -14.10 -4.74 8.53
C VAL A 426 -14.51 -5.23 9.90
N TYR A 427 -13.56 -5.26 10.83
CA TYR A 427 -13.85 -5.46 12.25
C TYR A 427 -14.07 -4.09 12.93
N ASP A 428 -14.68 -4.11 14.12
CA ASP A 428 -14.84 -2.92 14.96
C ASP A 428 -13.93 -2.97 16.20
N GLN A 429 -13.89 -1.85 16.94
CA GLN A 429 -13.05 -1.71 18.12
C GLN A 429 -13.38 -2.74 19.21
N ALA A 430 -14.67 -3.06 19.39
CA ALA A 430 -15.10 -4.05 20.39
C ALA A 430 -14.62 -5.47 20.03
N THR A 431 -14.69 -5.83 18.75
CA THR A 431 -14.17 -7.11 18.23
C THR A 431 -12.66 -7.20 18.45
N LEU A 432 -11.92 -6.12 18.17
CA LEU A 432 -10.47 -6.07 18.37
C LEU A 432 -10.09 -6.18 19.86
N ALA A 433 -10.77 -5.44 20.74
CA ALA A 433 -10.52 -5.48 22.18
C ALA A 433 -10.76 -6.89 22.74
N ARG A 434 -11.88 -7.51 22.37
CA ARG A 434 -12.20 -8.88 22.78
C ARG A 434 -11.21 -9.90 22.22
N ALA A 435 -10.86 -9.80 20.93
CA ALA A 435 -9.88 -10.70 20.31
C ALA A 435 -8.52 -10.64 21.01
N ARG A 436 -8.05 -9.44 21.37
CA ARG A 436 -6.81 -9.24 22.14
C ARG A 436 -6.90 -9.89 23.52
N MET A 437 -7.97 -9.62 24.26
CA MET A 437 -8.16 -10.23 25.59
C MET A 437 -8.19 -11.76 25.50
N ALA A 438 -8.95 -12.31 24.55
CA ALA A 438 -9.03 -13.75 24.34
C ALA A 438 -7.67 -14.36 23.95
N HIS A 439 -6.87 -13.64 23.16
CA HIS A 439 -5.50 -14.04 22.83
C HIS A 439 -4.59 -14.08 24.07
N ARG A 440 -4.64 -13.06 24.94
CA ARG A 440 -3.86 -13.01 26.21
C ARG A 440 -4.17 -14.16 27.14
N MET A 441 -5.42 -14.61 27.16
CA MET A 441 -5.86 -15.72 27.99
C MET A 441 -5.37 -17.09 27.47
N ARG A 442 -4.97 -17.19 26.20
CA ARG A 442 -4.65 -18.46 25.54
C ARG A 442 -3.49 -19.27 26.15
N PRO A 443 -2.37 -18.67 26.60
CA PRO A 443 -1.23 -19.42 27.16
C PRO A 443 -1.55 -20.24 28.41
N THR A 444 -2.71 -20.06 29.04
CA THR A 444 -3.15 -20.79 30.25
C THR A 444 -3.59 -22.25 29.99
N ARG A 445 -3.37 -22.79 28.79
CA ARG A 445 -3.88 -24.12 28.39
C ARG A 445 -2.81 -25.19 28.50
N GLU A 446 -3.05 -26.19 29.35
CA GLU A 446 -2.08 -27.25 29.67
C GLU A 446 -2.46 -28.64 29.12
N ASP A 447 -3.49 -28.75 28.27
CA ASP A 447 -3.99 -30.06 27.82
C ASP A 447 -3.18 -30.73 26.69
N GLY A 448 -2.21 -30.04 26.11
CA GLY A 448 -1.32 -30.56 25.06
C GLY A 448 -2.02 -30.86 23.72
N LEU A 449 -3.26 -30.39 23.53
CA LEU A 449 -4.02 -30.63 22.30
C LEU A 449 -3.80 -29.52 21.27
N VAL A 450 -3.88 -29.88 19.98
CA VAL A 450 -3.90 -28.92 18.86
C VAL A 450 -5.28 -28.92 18.21
N ARG A 451 -5.95 -27.77 18.22
CA ARG A 451 -7.33 -27.63 17.77
C ARG A 451 -7.43 -27.01 16.39
N ILE A 452 -7.97 -27.77 15.44
CA ILE A 452 -8.31 -27.34 14.09
C ILE A 452 -9.79 -26.94 14.09
N GLY A 453 -10.09 -25.65 14.00
CA GLY A 453 -11.45 -25.13 14.08
C GLY A 453 -12.04 -24.77 12.73
N TYR A 454 -13.31 -25.14 12.51
CA TYR A 454 -14.09 -24.72 11.35
C TYR A 454 -15.34 -23.97 11.79
N ALA A 455 -15.27 -22.64 11.77
CA ALA A 455 -16.40 -21.75 12.06
C ALA A 455 -17.18 -21.48 10.76
N THR A 456 -18.19 -22.30 10.49
CA THR A 456 -18.92 -22.30 9.21
C THR A 456 -19.72 -21.01 8.97
N GLY A 457 -20.19 -20.38 10.05
CA GLY A 457 -21.00 -19.16 10.07
C GLY A 457 -22.49 -19.38 9.77
N SER A 458 -22.86 -20.44 9.03
CA SER A 458 -24.26 -20.76 8.71
C SER A 458 -24.54 -22.27 8.73
N ARG A 459 -25.84 -22.62 8.63
CA ARG A 459 -26.41 -23.94 8.92
C ARG A 459 -26.07 -25.07 7.94
N THR A 460 -25.53 -24.83 6.74
CA THR A 460 -25.07 -25.91 5.84
C THR A 460 -24.05 -25.37 4.83
N HIS A 461 -22.76 -25.60 5.08
CA HIS A 461 -21.65 -25.35 4.15
C HIS A 461 -20.97 -26.69 3.79
N GLN A 462 -21.78 -27.66 3.36
CA GLN A 462 -21.34 -29.04 3.19
C GLN A 462 -20.40 -29.15 2.00
N ARG A 463 -20.77 -28.52 0.88
CA ARG A 463 -19.94 -28.50 -0.33
C ARG A 463 -18.61 -27.78 -0.14
N ASP A 464 -18.60 -26.75 0.70
CA ASP A 464 -17.37 -26.02 1.04
C ASP A 464 -16.42 -26.89 1.88
N PHE A 465 -16.97 -27.68 2.81
CA PHE A 465 -16.21 -28.53 3.73
C PHE A 465 -15.79 -29.87 3.11
N ALA A 466 -16.61 -30.44 2.22
CA ALA A 466 -16.40 -31.77 1.63
C ALA A 466 -14.98 -32.01 1.07
N PRO A 467 -14.33 -31.06 0.35
CA PRO A 467 -13.00 -31.29 -0.21
C PRO A 467 -11.91 -31.55 0.84
N VAL A 468 -12.08 -31.03 2.07
CA VAL A 468 -11.08 -31.17 3.14
C VAL A 468 -11.37 -32.33 4.09
N VAL A 469 -12.56 -32.95 4.03
CA VAL A 469 -12.97 -34.04 4.94
C VAL A 469 -12.03 -35.25 4.90
N PRO A 470 -11.69 -35.84 3.73
CA PRO A 470 -10.77 -36.98 3.68
C PRO A 470 -9.39 -36.63 4.24
N VAL A 471 -8.95 -35.39 4.05
CA VAL A 471 -7.68 -34.89 4.56
C VAL A 471 -7.72 -34.76 6.08
N LEU A 472 -8.79 -34.22 6.65
CA LEU A 472 -8.94 -34.09 8.10
C LEU A 472 -8.93 -35.46 8.79
N ARG A 473 -9.65 -36.44 8.26
CA ARG A 473 -9.60 -37.83 8.76
C ARG A 473 -8.16 -38.34 8.80
N ASP A 474 -7.45 -38.24 7.69
CA ASP A 474 -6.06 -38.70 7.56
C ASP A 474 -5.12 -38.00 8.56
N VAL A 475 -5.27 -36.68 8.71
CA VAL A 475 -4.45 -35.87 9.63
C VAL A 475 -4.74 -36.24 11.08
N LEU A 476 -6.01 -36.40 11.46
CA LEU A 476 -6.43 -36.76 12.81
C LEU A 476 -5.93 -38.16 13.19
N LEU A 477 -6.08 -39.16 12.31
CA LEU A 477 -5.53 -40.50 12.52
C LEU A 477 -4.01 -40.49 12.67
N ALA A 478 -3.32 -39.63 11.91
CA ALA A 478 -1.87 -39.49 11.99
C ALA A 478 -1.39 -38.71 13.24
N ARG A 479 -2.27 -37.94 13.90
CA ARG A 479 -1.94 -37.08 15.05
C ARG A 479 -2.97 -37.23 16.17
N PRO A 480 -2.77 -38.18 17.11
CA PRO A 480 -3.72 -38.45 18.19
C PRO A 480 -4.01 -37.27 19.13
N HIS A 481 -3.12 -36.28 19.20
CA HIS A 481 -3.30 -35.05 19.99
C HIS A 481 -4.04 -33.93 19.24
N ALA A 482 -4.33 -34.11 17.95
CA ALA A 482 -5.11 -33.15 17.18
C ALA A 482 -6.62 -33.36 17.44
N ARG A 483 -7.37 -32.25 17.45
CA ARG A 483 -8.83 -32.23 17.55
C ARG A 483 -9.43 -31.40 16.43
N LEU A 484 -10.53 -31.87 15.87
CA LEU A 484 -11.37 -31.09 14.96
C LEU A 484 -12.50 -30.47 15.76
N VAL A 485 -12.54 -29.13 15.81
CA VAL A 485 -13.59 -28.39 16.52
C VAL A 485 -14.72 -28.06 15.54
N LEU A 486 -15.91 -28.60 15.83
CA LEU A 486 -17.14 -28.38 15.06
C LEU A 486 -18.24 -27.80 15.93
N PHE A 487 -19.22 -27.16 15.31
CA PHE A 487 -20.27 -26.43 16.00
C PHE A 487 -21.63 -27.13 15.91
N ARG A 488 -22.43 -26.93 16.96
CA ARG A 488 -23.82 -27.38 17.08
C ARG A 488 -24.71 -26.27 17.62
N GLU A 489 -26.01 -26.36 17.40
CA GLU A 489 -26.97 -25.41 17.94
C GLU A 489 -26.99 -25.47 19.48
N ALA A 490 -26.91 -24.32 20.15
CA ALA A 490 -26.78 -24.26 21.61
C ALA A 490 -27.93 -24.92 22.37
N GLY A 491 -29.15 -24.94 21.80
CA GLY A 491 -30.34 -25.53 22.41
C GLY A 491 -30.45 -27.05 22.21
N ASN A 492 -30.81 -27.47 20.99
CA ASN A 492 -31.10 -28.87 20.68
C ASN A 492 -29.84 -29.72 20.39
N LYS A 493 -28.65 -29.10 20.42
CA LYS A 493 -27.34 -29.73 20.18
C LYS A 493 -27.21 -30.38 18.80
N ARG A 494 -28.04 -30.00 17.82
CA ARG A 494 -27.93 -30.49 16.45
C ARG A 494 -26.65 -29.96 15.80
N PRO A 495 -25.83 -30.82 15.18
CA PRO A 495 -24.70 -30.39 14.37
C PRO A 495 -25.08 -29.33 13.33
N VAL A 496 -24.20 -28.35 13.14
CA VAL A 496 -24.32 -27.36 12.06
C VAL A 496 -23.95 -27.97 10.71
N LEU A 497 -23.07 -28.97 10.67
CA LEU A 497 -22.81 -29.77 9.48
C LEU A 497 -23.68 -31.03 9.50
N LEU A 498 -24.23 -31.45 8.36
CA LEU A 498 -24.94 -32.73 8.27
C LEU A 498 -23.90 -33.86 8.22
N MET A 499 -23.65 -34.47 9.38
CA MET A 499 -22.57 -35.43 9.54
C MET A 499 -22.80 -36.73 8.76
N GLU A 500 -24.05 -37.04 8.41
CA GLU A 500 -24.40 -38.21 7.60
C GLU A 500 -23.80 -38.15 6.17
N GLU A 501 -23.46 -36.96 5.69
CA GLU A 501 -22.77 -36.76 4.39
C GLU A 501 -21.26 -36.99 4.46
N PHE A 502 -20.71 -37.12 5.67
CA PHE A 502 -19.28 -37.31 5.92
C PHE A 502 -19.03 -38.57 6.77
N PRO A 503 -19.45 -39.76 6.30
CA PRO A 503 -19.36 -40.99 7.08
C PRO A 503 -17.92 -41.34 7.47
N GLU A 504 -16.92 -40.87 6.72
CA GLU A 504 -15.51 -41.12 7.00
C GLU A 504 -15.02 -40.43 8.28
N LEU A 505 -15.72 -39.40 8.77
CA LEU A 505 -15.41 -38.76 10.06
C LEU A 505 -15.81 -39.62 11.27
N SER A 506 -16.62 -40.68 11.07
CA SER A 506 -16.94 -41.62 12.14
C SER A 506 -15.70 -42.35 12.68
N ASP A 507 -14.68 -42.58 11.83
CA ASP A 507 -13.40 -43.19 12.20
C ASP A 507 -12.61 -42.35 13.22
N VAL A 508 -12.91 -41.06 13.31
CA VAL A 508 -12.20 -40.08 14.15
C VAL A 508 -13.14 -39.33 15.08
N GLN A 509 -14.33 -39.88 15.36
CA GLN A 509 -15.36 -39.23 16.18
C GLN A 509 -14.86 -38.82 17.58
N ASP A 510 -13.97 -39.60 18.18
CA ASP A 510 -13.38 -39.33 19.50
C ASP A 510 -12.38 -38.15 19.48
N GLN A 511 -11.98 -37.71 18.29
CA GLN A 511 -11.15 -36.53 18.06
C GLN A 511 -11.98 -35.31 17.63
N ILE A 512 -13.31 -35.41 17.53
CA ILE A 512 -14.19 -34.28 17.24
C ILE A 512 -14.62 -33.62 18.55
N GLU A 513 -14.23 -32.35 18.73
CA GLU A 513 -14.64 -31.52 19.85
C GLU A 513 -15.86 -30.69 19.44
N TRP A 514 -17.03 -31.01 20.01
CA TRP A 514 -18.27 -30.27 19.75
C TRP A 514 -18.39 -29.04 20.64
N ARG A 515 -18.64 -27.89 20.02
CA ARG A 515 -18.94 -26.62 20.71
C ARG A 515 -20.26 -26.05 20.28
N ASP A 516 -20.89 -25.30 21.18
CA ASP A 516 -22.13 -24.63 20.86
C ASP A 516 -21.86 -23.38 20.02
N MET A 517 -22.76 -23.07 19.08
CA MET A 517 -22.73 -21.79 18.37
C MET A 517 -22.83 -20.63 19.37
N VAL A 518 -22.03 -19.59 19.11
CA VAL A 518 -22.00 -18.37 19.91
C VAL A 518 -22.49 -17.17 19.08
N PRO A 519 -23.01 -16.12 19.73
CA PRO A 519 -23.27 -14.85 19.07
C PRO A 519 -21.99 -14.28 18.43
N LEU A 520 -22.16 -13.41 17.42
CA LEU A 520 -21.03 -12.79 16.72
C LEU A 520 -20.09 -12.02 17.67
N THR A 521 -20.64 -11.39 18.72
CA THR A 521 -19.88 -10.67 19.73
C THR A 521 -18.90 -11.56 20.50
N ASP A 522 -19.17 -12.86 20.58
CA ASP A 522 -18.41 -13.85 21.36
C ASP A 522 -17.51 -14.72 20.47
N LEU A 523 -17.66 -14.62 19.14
CA LEU A 523 -16.88 -15.35 18.17
C LEU A 523 -15.35 -15.15 18.30
N PRO A 524 -14.82 -13.95 18.65
CA PRO A 524 -13.39 -13.78 18.88
C PRO A 524 -12.82 -14.73 19.94
N ASP A 525 -13.60 -15.03 20.99
CA ASP A 525 -13.18 -15.98 22.02
C ASP A 525 -12.99 -17.36 21.39
N GLU A 526 -13.97 -17.84 20.62
CA GLU A 526 -13.88 -19.14 19.95
C GLU A 526 -12.70 -19.24 18.98
N PHE A 527 -12.40 -18.17 18.22
CA PHE A 527 -11.22 -18.15 17.37
C PHE A 527 -9.91 -18.23 18.17
N ALA A 528 -9.81 -17.52 19.30
CA ALA A 528 -8.63 -17.61 20.18
C ALA A 528 -8.51 -19.00 20.82
N ARG A 529 -9.63 -19.74 20.89
CA ARG A 529 -9.65 -21.12 21.37
C ARG A 529 -9.18 -22.13 20.33
N PHE A 530 -8.95 -21.76 19.07
CA PHE A 530 -8.36 -22.61 18.04
C PHE A 530 -6.84 -22.47 18.03
N ASP A 531 -6.16 -23.49 17.50
CA ASP A 531 -4.75 -23.38 17.14
C ASP A 531 -4.56 -23.11 15.66
N ILE A 532 -5.44 -23.71 14.84
CA ILE A 532 -5.49 -23.55 13.40
C ILE A 532 -6.95 -23.34 13.02
N SER A 533 -7.25 -22.27 12.30
CA SER A 533 -8.54 -22.06 11.66
C SER A 533 -8.49 -22.61 10.23
N ILE A 534 -9.60 -23.17 9.74
CA ILE A 534 -9.73 -23.54 8.33
C ILE A 534 -10.86 -22.77 7.65
N ALA A 535 -10.62 -22.35 6.42
CA ALA A 535 -11.61 -21.69 5.55
C ALA A 535 -11.68 -22.39 4.19
N PRO A 536 -12.09 -23.68 4.15
CA PRO A 536 -12.31 -24.37 2.89
C PRO A 536 -13.54 -23.75 2.19
N LEU A 537 -13.42 -23.58 0.88
CA LEU A 537 -14.44 -23.10 -0.05
C LEU A 537 -14.34 -23.88 -1.36
N GLU A 538 -15.47 -24.08 -2.03
CA GLU A 538 -15.51 -24.70 -3.37
C GLU A 538 -14.76 -23.83 -4.39
N THR A 539 -13.66 -24.34 -4.93
CA THR A 539 -12.86 -23.63 -5.94
C THR A 539 -13.54 -23.67 -7.30
N GLY A 540 -13.57 -22.55 -8.02
CA GLY A 540 -14.23 -22.45 -9.33
C GLY A 540 -15.74 -22.23 -9.26
N ASN A 541 -16.35 -22.31 -8.08
CA ASN A 541 -17.72 -21.85 -7.85
C ASN A 541 -17.74 -20.31 -7.74
N VAL A 542 -18.44 -19.65 -8.67
CA VAL A 542 -18.51 -18.18 -8.75
C VAL A 542 -18.98 -17.51 -7.46
N PHE A 543 -19.87 -18.15 -6.70
CA PHE A 543 -20.38 -17.63 -5.44
C PHE A 543 -19.31 -17.67 -4.35
N CYS A 544 -18.56 -18.77 -4.28
CA CYS A 544 -17.47 -18.98 -3.34
C CYS A 544 -16.25 -18.10 -3.66
N GLU A 545 -15.96 -17.87 -4.94
CA GLU A 545 -14.91 -16.95 -5.40
C GLU A 545 -15.17 -15.49 -5.00
N ALA A 546 -16.41 -15.14 -4.67
CA ALA A 546 -16.77 -13.80 -4.20
C ALA A 546 -16.83 -13.64 -2.68
N LYS A 547 -16.63 -14.73 -1.90
CA LYS A 547 -16.75 -14.71 -0.44
C LYS A 547 -15.67 -13.84 0.22
N SER A 548 -16.10 -13.06 1.20
CA SER A 548 -15.24 -12.07 1.87
C SER A 548 -14.06 -12.70 2.62
N GLU A 549 -12.97 -11.94 2.64
CA GLU A 549 -11.76 -12.14 3.43
C GLU A 549 -12.01 -12.21 4.95
N ILE A 550 -13.19 -11.83 5.43
CA ILE A 550 -13.53 -11.81 6.86
C ILE A 550 -13.30 -13.15 7.56
N LYS A 551 -13.49 -14.27 6.85
CA LYS A 551 -13.20 -15.64 7.31
C LYS A 551 -11.72 -15.89 7.63
N TYR A 552 -10.82 -15.06 7.10
CA TYR A 552 -9.39 -15.02 7.42
C TYR A 552 -9.06 -13.92 8.44
N VAL A 553 -9.70 -12.75 8.33
CA VAL A 553 -9.42 -11.59 9.18
C VAL A 553 -9.75 -11.87 10.66
N GLU A 554 -10.93 -12.40 10.96
CA GLU A 554 -11.35 -12.63 12.35
C GLU A 554 -10.47 -13.63 13.12
N PRO A 555 -10.08 -14.81 12.56
CA PRO A 555 -9.12 -15.67 13.24
C PRO A 555 -7.73 -15.03 13.38
N ALA A 556 -7.28 -14.25 12.39
CA ALA A 556 -6.00 -13.54 12.49
C ALA A 556 -5.99 -12.54 13.65
N LEU A 557 -7.11 -11.83 13.90
CA LEU A 557 -7.24 -10.91 15.05
C LEU A 557 -7.12 -11.62 16.40
N ALA A 558 -7.60 -12.87 16.48
CA ALA A 558 -7.51 -13.70 17.68
C ALA A 558 -6.14 -14.40 17.83
N GLY A 559 -5.18 -14.11 16.94
CA GLY A 559 -3.87 -14.75 16.91
C GLY A 559 -3.94 -16.22 16.51
N THR A 560 -4.81 -16.56 15.57
CA THR A 560 -4.98 -17.92 15.02
C THR A 560 -4.65 -17.92 13.53
N VAL A 561 -3.73 -18.80 13.13
CA VAL A 561 -3.36 -18.98 11.71
C VAL A 561 -4.49 -19.66 10.94
N CYS A 562 -4.64 -19.31 9.67
CA CYS A 562 -5.68 -19.89 8.80
C CYS A 562 -5.08 -20.69 7.63
N VAL A 563 -5.68 -21.85 7.33
CA VAL A 563 -5.51 -22.56 6.07
C VAL A 563 -6.78 -22.40 5.24
N ALA A 564 -6.68 -21.89 4.02
CA ALA A 564 -7.83 -21.52 3.21
C ALA A 564 -7.75 -22.07 1.78
N SER A 565 -8.90 -22.27 1.15
CA SER A 565 -8.95 -22.48 -0.31
C SER A 565 -8.41 -21.25 -1.04
N PRO A 566 -7.85 -21.38 -2.25
CA PRO A 566 -7.19 -20.27 -2.93
C PRO A 566 -8.19 -19.42 -3.73
N THR A 567 -9.27 -18.92 -3.12
CA THR A 567 -10.22 -18.03 -3.81
C THR A 567 -9.60 -16.66 -4.08
N GLY A 568 -10.16 -15.89 -5.02
CA GLY A 568 -9.68 -14.55 -5.38
C GLY A 568 -9.42 -13.61 -4.18
N PRO A 569 -10.38 -13.45 -3.24
CA PRO A 569 -10.22 -12.69 -1.99
C PRO A 569 -9.06 -13.20 -1.12
N PHE A 570 -8.96 -14.51 -0.89
CA PHE A 570 -7.92 -15.10 -0.07
C PHE A 570 -6.52 -14.98 -0.69
N ARG A 571 -6.38 -15.15 -2.01
CA ARG A 571 -5.12 -14.94 -2.73
C ARG A 571 -4.57 -13.51 -2.61
N ARG A 572 -5.44 -12.51 -2.41
CA ARG A 572 -5.01 -11.12 -2.26
C ARG A 572 -4.60 -10.77 -0.84
N VAL A 573 -5.26 -11.34 0.16
CA VAL A 573 -5.04 -10.99 1.56
C VAL A 573 -4.02 -11.89 2.24
N ILE A 574 -3.99 -13.19 1.92
CA ILE A 574 -3.06 -14.15 2.52
C ILE A 574 -1.72 -14.09 1.78
N ARG A 575 -0.64 -13.84 2.53
CA ARG A 575 0.72 -14.04 2.04
C ARG A 575 1.07 -15.50 2.30
N ASP A 576 0.95 -16.32 1.25
CA ASP A 576 1.08 -17.76 1.37
C ASP A 576 2.41 -18.17 2.03
N GLY A 577 2.32 -19.02 3.05
CA GLY A 577 3.46 -19.45 3.87
C GLY A 577 4.00 -18.42 4.85
N ILE A 578 3.43 -17.22 4.92
CA ILE A 578 3.85 -16.12 5.81
C ILE A 578 2.74 -15.75 6.80
N THR A 579 1.55 -15.40 6.31
CA THR A 579 0.41 -14.99 7.17
C THR A 579 -0.72 -16.02 7.21
N GLY A 580 -0.60 -17.08 6.41
CA GLY A 580 -1.52 -18.19 6.34
C GLY A 580 -1.06 -19.14 5.24
N VAL A 581 -1.85 -20.17 4.96
CA VAL A 581 -1.54 -21.12 3.89
C VAL A 581 -2.72 -21.24 2.94
N LEU A 582 -2.45 -21.12 1.64
CA LEU A 582 -3.40 -21.37 0.57
C LEU A 582 -3.24 -22.81 0.10
N ALA A 583 -4.33 -23.57 0.12
CA ALA A 583 -4.32 -24.99 -0.23
C ALA A 583 -5.37 -25.31 -1.31
N ASP A 584 -4.89 -25.72 -2.49
CA ASP A 584 -5.71 -25.94 -3.69
C ASP A 584 -6.00 -27.42 -3.98
N SER A 585 -5.43 -28.32 -3.19
CA SER A 585 -5.46 -29.77 -3.42
C SER A 585 -5.38 -30.51 -2.09
N ALA A 586 -5.89 -31.74 -2.07
CA ALA A 586 -5.85 -32.58 -0.85
C ALA A 586 -4.43 -32.73 -0.28
N LYS A 587 -3.42 -32.83 -1.16
CA LYS A 587 -2.00 -32.88 -0.77
C LYS A 587 -1.55 -31.58 -0.09
N ALA A 588 -1.88 -30.43 -0.67
CA ALA A 588 -1.53 -29.12 -0.10
C ALA A 588 -2.21 -28.92 1.26
N TRP A 589 -3.50 -29.25 1.39
CA TRP A 589 -4.22 -29.21 2.66
C TRP A 589 -3.57 -30.09 3.72
N LYS A 590 -3.24 -31.34 3.38
CA LYS A 590 -2.60 -32.28 4.31
C LYS A 590 -1.25 -31.76 4.78
N GLN A 591 -0.42 -31.28 3.85
CA GLN A 591 0.89 -30.73 4.16
C GLN A 591 0.79 -29.47 5.05
N ALA A 592 -0.12 -28.56 4.73
CA ALA A 592 -0.34 -27.34 5.50
C ALA A 592 -0.72 -27.66 6.95
N LEU A 593 -1.72 -28.54 7.14
CA LEU A 593 -2.18 -28.93 8.46
C LEU A 593 -1.10 -29.65 9.26
N LEU A 594 -0.40 -30.63 8.68
CA LEU A 594 0.67 -31.35 9.38
C LEU A 594 1.81 -30.42 9.81
N VAL A 595 2.27 -29.53 8.92
CA VAL A 595 3.32 -28.55 9.25
C VAL A 595 2.88 -27.65 10.40
N LEU A 596 1.65 -27.15 10.36
CA LEU A 596 1.14 -26.28 11.40
C LEU A 596 0.89 -27.00 12.71
N ILE A 597 0.53 -28.28 12.71
CA ILE A 597 0.38 -29.09 13.93
C ILE A 597 1.75 -29.34 14.57
N ASP A 598 2.71 -29.78 13.75
CA ASP A 598 4.01 -30.28 14.21
C ASP A 598 5.01 -29.15 14.55
N ASP A 599 4.86 -27.95 13.99
CA ASP A 599 5.75 -26.79 14.21
C ASP A 599 5.01 -25.64 14.92
N PRO A 600 4.94 -25.64 16.26
CA PRO A 600 4.27 -24.59 17.03
C PRO A 600 4.93 -23.21 16.87
N ALA A 601 6.25 -23.15 16.64
CA ALA A 601 6.96 -21.88 16.46
C ALA A 601 6.58 -21.24 15.12
N LYS A 602 6.52 -22.02 14.04
CA LYS A 602 6.04 -21.54 12.73
C LYS A 602 4.57 -21.14 12.79
N ARG A 603 3.72 -21.93 13.46
CA ARG A 603 2.31 -21.60 13.71
C ARG A 603 2.16 -20.25 14.41
N ALA A 604 2.92 -20.02 15.48
CA ALA A 604 2.89 -18.77 16.24
C ALA A 604 3.38 -17.57 15.41
N ARG A 605 4.51 -17.71 14.68
CA ARG A 605 5.02 -16.66 13.79
C ARG A 605 4.00 -16.27 12.71
N MET A 606 3.40 -17.25 12.04
CA MET A 606 2.39 -16.97 11.02
C MET A 606 1.16 -16.28 11.59
N ALA A 607 0.68 -16.70 12.77
CA ALA A 607 -0.47 -16.07 13.42
C ALA A 607 -0.19 -14.62 13.82
N ARG A 608 1.00 -14.33 14.38
CA ARG A 608 1.46 -12.97 14.69
C ARG A 608 1.54 -12.11 13.42
N ASP A 609 2.17 -12.64 12.37
CA ASP A 609 2.34 -11.92 11.12
C ASP A 609 0.97 -11.64 10.47
N ALA A 610 0.03 -12.59 10.55
CA ALA A 610 -1.36 -12.42 10.13
C ALA A 610 -2.08 -11.30 10.88
N TYR A 611 -1.97 -11.29 12.22
CA TYR A 611 -2.52 -10.24 13.08
C TYR A 611 -2.04 -8.87 12.61
N ASN A 612 -0.72 -8.68 12.50
CA ASN A 612 -0.13 -7.42 12.07
C ASN A 612 -0.55 -7.01 10.65
N ASP A 613 -0.71 -7.97 9.73
CA ASP A 613 -1.11 -7.70 8.32
C ASP A 613 -2.57 -7.24 8.18
N VAL A 614 -3.46 -7.63 9.10
CA VAL A 614 -4.90 -7.29 9.02
C VAL A 614 -5.28 -6.03 9.81
N LEU A 615 -4.44 -5.60 10.77
CA LEU A 615 -4.73 -4.50 11.70
C LEU A 615 -5.09 -3.17 11.02
N TRP A 616 -4.48 -2.87 9.88
CA TRP A 616 -4.76 -1.65 9.13
C TRP A 616 -5.81 -1.85 8.03
N PRO A 617 -5.61 -2.73 7.02
CA PRO A 617 -6.48 -2.75 5.84
C PRO A 617 -7.96 -3.05 6.14
N PHE A 618 -8.22 -3.77 7.24
CA PHE A 618 -9.56 -4.13 7.73
C PHE A 618 -9.93 -3.45 9.05
N GLY A 619 -9.12 -2.51 9.52
CA GLY A 619 -9.40 -1.75 10.74
C GLY A 619 -10.43 -0.65 10.56
N PRO A 620 -11.10 -0.21 11.64
CA PRO A 620 -12.13 0.82 11.58
C PRO A 620 -11.57 2.16 11.08
N GLN A 621 -10.31 2.47 11.35
CA GLN A 621 -9.66 3.70 10.91
C GLN A 621 -9.50 3.76 9.39
N ALA A 622 -8.99 2.70 8.78
CA ALA A 622 -8.86 2.61 7.32
C ALA A 622 -10.24 2.67 6.64
N GLN A 623 -11.28 2.08 7.28
CA GLN A 623 -12.64 2.16 6.77
C GLN A 623 -13.19 3.59 6.81
N ALA A 624 -12.99 4.32 7.92
CA ALA A 624 -13.39 5.71 8.03
C ALA A 624 -12.71 6.57 6.95
N GLN A 625 -11.40 6.40 6.75
CA GLN A 625 -10.67 7.11 5.69
C GLN A 625 -11.16 6.76 4.27
N ARG A 626 -11.56 5.50 4.05
CA ARG A 626 -12.11 5.03 2.77
C ARG A 626 -13.48 5.65 2.52
N LEU A 627 -14.38 5.60 3.51
CA LEU A 627 -15.72 6.19 3.42
C LEU A 627 -15.66 7.70 3.26
N ARG A 628 -14.77 8.40 3.97
CA ARG A 628 -14.53 9.84 3.78
C ARG A 628 -14.20 10.16 2.32
N THR A 629 -13.20 9.50 1.75
CA THR A 629 -12.85 9.72 0.34
C THR A 629 -13.99 9.40 -0.62
N VAL A 630 -14.78 8.35 -0.34
CA VAL A 630 -15.93 8.00 -1.19
C VAL A 630 -17.03 9.05 -1.09
N PHE A 631 -17.46 9.42 0.12
CA PHE A 631 -18.56 10.34 0.33
C PHE A 631 -18.19 11.79 -0.01
N ASP A 632 -16.95 12.22 0.20
CA ASP A 632 -16.44 13.52 -0.31
C ASP A 632 -16.51 13.62 -1.83
N GLY A 633 -16.29 12.53 -2.55
CA GLY A 633 -16.49 12.49 -4.00
C GLY A 633 -17.97 12.44 -4.43
N LEU A 634 -18.88 12.04 -3.54
CA LEU A 634 -20.31 11.87 -3.81
C LEU A 634 -21.11 13.01 -3.19
N GLY A 635 -21.30 14.13 -3.91
CA GLY A 635 -22.35 15.09 -3.56
C GLY A 635 -21.91 16.46 -3.03
N THR A 636 -20.72 16.96 -3.38
CA THR A 636 -20.40 18.39 -3.18
C THR A 636 -20.94 19.28 -4.29
N GLY A 637 -21.38 18.68 -5.40
CA GLY A 637 -21.76 19.41 -6.62
C GLY A 637 -20.56 20.05 -7.36
N ASP A 638 -19.37 20.04 -6.76
CA ASP A 638 -18.12 20.51 -7.36
C ASP A 638 -17.39 19.34 -8.04
N PRO A 639 -17.23 19.37 -9.38
CA PRO A 639 -16.44 18.38 -10.11
C PRO A 639 -15.00 18.24 -9.60
N SER A 640 -14.44 19.26 -8.94
CA SER A 640 -13.08 19.26 -8.40
C SER A 640 -12.91 18.29 -7.21
N ASP A 641 -13.91 18.16 -6.35
CA ASP A 641 -13.88 17.23 -5.21
C ASP A 641 -14.03 15.79 -5.66
N ALA A 642 -14.91 15.55 -6.65
CA ALA A 642 -15.05 14.25 -7.28
C ALA A 642 -13.74 13.81 -7.96
N ALA A 643 -13.07 14.73 -8.68
CA ALA A 643 -11.78 14.46 -9.31
C ALA A 643 -10.69 14.14 -8.28
N ARG A 644 -10.59 14.92 -7.20
CA ARG A 644 -9.62 14.72 -6.12
C ARG A 644 -9.85 13.41 -5.37
N SER A 645 -11.11 13.07 -5.13
CA SER A 645 -11.50 11.80 -4.50
C SER A 645 -11.15 10.62 -5.40
N ALA A 646 -11.40 10.73 -6.71
CA ALA A 646 -11.00 9.72 -7.68
C ALA A 646 -9.48 9.55 -7.75
N GLU A 647 -8.72 10.64 -7.83
CA GLU A 647 -7.26 10.63 -7.77
C GLU A 647 -6.76 9.94 -6.51
N THR A 648 -7.32 10.28 -5.35
CA THR A 648 -6.96 9.69 -4.05
C THR A 648 -7.26 8.18 -4.01
N LEU A 649 -8.44 7.76 -4.47
CA LEU A 649 -8.81 6.34 -4.52
C LEU A 649 -7.90 5.55 -5.47
N ILE A 650 -7.60 6.09 -6.65
CA ILE A 650 -6.70 5.47 -7.63
C ILE A 650 -5.30 5.36 -7.04
N ALA A 651 -4.75 6.46 -6.50
CA ALA A 651 -3.43 6.47 -5.89
C ALA A 651 -3.33 5.44 -4.75
N ARG A 652 -4.34 5.36 -3.88
CA ARG A 652 -4.41 4.35 -2.80
C ARG A 652 -4.46 2.92 -3.31
N GLN A 653 -5.17 2.66 -4.41
CA GLN A 653 -5.24 1.32 -5.02
C GLN A 653 -3.94 0.91 -5.71
N MET A 654 -3.19 1.87 -6.25
CA MET A 654 -1.91 1.64 -6.93
C MET A 654 -0.73 1.50 -5.96
N ARG A 655 -0.93 1.83 -4.68
CA ARG A 655 0.14 1.68 -3.68
C ARG A 655 0.49 0.21 -3.48
N PRO A 656 1.80 -0.12 -3.44
CA PRO A 656 2.21 -1.45 -3.07
C PRO A 656 1.74 -1.77 -1.64
N ARG A 657 1.40 -3.03 -1.41
CA ARG A 657 1.09 -3.51 -0.06
C ARG A 657 2.31 -3.28 0.83
N ALA A 658 2.12 -2.64 1.99
CA ALA A 658 3.19 -2.41 2.93
C ALA A 658 3.88 -3.74 3.32
N PRO A 659 5.20 -3.74 3.55
CA PRO A 659 5.88 -4.91 4.11
C PRO A 659 5.38 -5.17 5.54
N LEU A 660 5.52 -6.40 6.01
CA LEU A 660 5.26 -6.72 7.42
C LEU A 660 6.38 -6.13 8.30
N PRO A 661 6.07 -5.80 9.57
CA PRO A 661 7.10 -5.49 10.56
C PRO A 661 8.15 -6.60 10.64
N THR A 662 9.43 -6.23 10.62
CA THR A 662 10.53 -7.17 10.87
C THR A 662 10.72 -7.31 12.37
N ILE A 663 10.32 -8.46 12.92
CA ILE A 663 10.40 -8.75 14.37
C ILE A 663 11.57 -9.71 14.63
N PRO A 664 12.68 -9.22 15.23
CA PRO A 664 13.78 -10.08 15.69
C PRO A 664 13.32 -11.18 16.65
N GLU A 665 14.00 -12.32 16.60
CA GLU A 665 13.78 -13.36 17.61
C GLU A 665 14.21 -12.85 18.99
N SER A 666 13.38 -13.13 19.99
CA SER A 666 13.61 -12.72 21.36
C SER A 666 13.12 -13.79 22.34
N THR A 667 13.63 -13.71 23.56
CA THR A 667 13.28 -14.57 24.68
C THR A 667 12.73 -13.73 25.82
N ALA A 668 11.70 -14.24 26.50
CA ALA A 668 11.17 -13.60 27.70
C ALA A 668 12.03 -14.01 28.91
N LEU A 669 12.58 -13.03 29.60
CA LEU A 669 13.34 -13.22 30.84
C LEU A 669 12.45 -13.06 32.08
N HIS A 670 11.45 -12.20 31.99
CA HIS A 670 10.46 -11.98 33.04
C HIS A 670 9.11 -11.63 32.40
N THR A 671 8.02 -12.21 32.91
CA THR A 671 6.66 -11.86 32.50
C THR A 671 5.70 -11.92 33.67
N GLN A 672 4.88 -10.90 33.81
CA GLN A 672 3.75 -10.85 34.72
C GLN A 672 2.57 -10.19 34.01
N ASP A 673 1.38 -10.72 34.20
CA ASP A 673 0.15 -10.16 33.64
C ASP A 673 -1.02 -10.34 34.62
N CYS A 674 -1.69 -9.23 34.96
CA CYS A 674 -2.90 -9.20 35.79
C CYS A 674 -4.19 -9.35 34.98
N LEU A 675 -4.09 -9.42 33.64
CA LEU A 675 -5.16 -9.65 32.68
C LEU A 675 -6.28 -8.60 32.74
N ARG A 676 -5.95 -7.35 33.08
CA ARG A 676 -6.86 -6.21 32.94
C ARG A 676 -6.67 -5.56 31.57
N GLU A 677 -7.69 -4.81 31.16
CA GLU A 677 -7.64 -3.99 29.95
C GLU A 677 -6.83 -2.70 30.23
N ALA A 678 -5.74 -2.52 29.49
CA ALA A 678 -4.91 -1.32 29.53
C ALA A 678 -4.94 -0.64 28.15
N GLU A 679 -4.87 0.69 28.15
CA GLU A 679 -4.88 1.47 26.90
C GLU A 679 -3.46 1.82 26.41
N VAL A 680 -2.49 1.85 27.32
CA VAL A 680 -1.13 2.28 27.05
C VAL A 680 -0.12 1.24 27.53
N THR A 681 0.85 0.93 26.67
CA THR A 681 2.09 0.23 27.03
C THR A 681 3.25 1.22 26.90
N VAL A 682 4.11 1.34 27.91
CA VAL A 682 5.42 1.98 27.72
C VAL A 682 6.43 0.92 27.29
N VAL A 683 7.10 1.14 26.17
CA VAL A 683 8.19 0.32 25.67
C VAL A 683 9.51 1.05 25.93
N VAL A 684 10.37 0.42 26.73
CA VAL A 684 11.74 0.92 26.99
C VAL A 684 12.73 0.01 26.29
N THR A 685 13.56 0.56 25.41
CA THR A 685 14.63 -0.20 24.73
C THR A 685 15.99 0.10 25.36
N SER A 686 16.79 -0.94 25.63
CA SER A 686 18.06 -0.83 26.36
C SER A 686 19.16 -1.64 25.68
N TYR A 687 20.35 -1.04 25.55
CA TYR A 687 21.59 -1.71 25.19
C TYR A 687 22.78 -1.05 25.89
N ASN A 688 23.28 -1.68 26.96
CA ASN A 688 24.36 -1.17 27.80
C ASN A 688 24.08 0.17 28.52
N TYR A 689 22.88 0.31 29.12
CA TYR A 689 22.42 1.54 29.80
C TYR A 689 22.32 1.38 31.34
N ALA A 690 23.16 0.55 31.98
CA ALA A 690 23.09 0.30 33.43
C ALA A 690 23.08 1.59 34.28
N SER A 691 23.78 2.63 33.85
CA SER A 691 23.87 3.92 34.55
C SER A 691 22.61 4.79 34.52
N TYR A 692 21.66 4.51 33.60
CA TYR A 692 20.54 5.41 33.32
C TYR A 692 19.17 4.73 33.39
N ILE A 693 19.09 3.43 33.12
CA ILE A 693 17.83 2.70 32.96
C ILE A 693 16.89 2.82 34.17
N LEU A 694 17.42 2.89 35.39
CA LEU A 694 16.59 3.01 36.60
C LEU A 694 15.82 4.35 36.64
N ASP A 695 16.42 5.44 36.18
CA ASP A 695 15.74 6.75 36.11
C ASP A 695 14.57 6.71 35.12
N ALA A 696 14.77 6.05 33.97
CA ALA A 696 13.73 5.87 32.96
C ALA A 696 12.58 5.04 33.54
N LEU A 697 12.88 3.90 34.17
CA LEU A 697 11.88 3.02 34.78
C LEU A 697 11.11 3.70 35.92
N ASP A 698 11.80 4.44 36.80
CA ASP A 698 11.16 5.19 37.87
C ASP A 698 10.18 6.25 37.31
N SER A 699 10.55 6.93 36.22
CA SER A 699 9.66 7.88 35.54
C SER A 699 8.39 7.24 34.96
N VAL A 700 8.47 5.96 34.57
CA VAL A 700 7.32 5.17 34.10
C VAL A 700 6.45 4.69 35.25
N ARG A 701 7.05 4.26 36.38
CA ARG A 701 6.31 3.92 37.61
C ARG A 701 5.50 5.11 38.11
N ASP A 702 6.07 6.30 38.03
CA ASP A 702 5.50 7.54 38.56
C ASP A 702 4.41 8.16 37.64
N GLN A 703 4.07 7.50 36.53
CA GLN A 703 2.94 7.93 35.68
C GLN A 703 1.63 7.92 36.45
N THR A 704 0.75 8.88 36.17
CA THR A 704 -0.57 9.01 36.80
C THR A 704 -1.62 8.05 36.25
N LEU A 705 -1.37 7.45 35.07
CA LEU A 705 -2.28 6.47 34.47
C LEU A 705 -2.34 5.19 35.31
N GLU A 706 -3.52 4.84 35.81
CA GLU A 706 -3.70 3.73 36.77
C GLU A 706 -3.36 2.36 36.14
N CYS A 707 -4.02 2.01 35.04
CA CYS A 707 -3.82 0.75 34.32
C CYS A 707 -2.80 0.97 33.20
N LEU A 708 -1.57 0.54 33.42
CA LEU A 708 -0.43 0.74 32.52
C LEU A 708 0.35 -0.55 32.35
N ASP A 709 0.74 -0.85 31.11
CA ASP A 709 1.65 -1.95 30.79
C ASP A 709 3.09 -1.41 30.60
N LEU A 710 4.09 -2.19 30.97
CA LEU A 710 5.51 -1.88 30.76
C LEU A 710 6.23 -3.06 30.12
N ILE A 711 6.88 -2.80 28.98
CA ILE A 711 7.74 -3.75 28.30
C ILE A 711 9.14 -3.16 28.20
N VAL A 712 10.13 -3.87 28.72
CA VAL A 712 11.54 -3.54 28.54
C VAL A 712 12.16 -4.53 27.57
N VAL A 713 12.84 -4.02 26.54
CA VAL A 713 13.55 -4.84 25.56
C VAL A 713 15.05 -4.60 25.71
N ASP A 714 15.76 -5.61 26.19
CA ASP A 714 17.21 -5.68 26.20
C ASP A 714 17.73 -6.16 24.84
N ASP A 715 18.48 -5.32 24.12
CA ASP A 715 19.03 -5.65 22.81
C ASP A 715 20.38 -6.40 22.90
N GLY A 716 20.48 -7.32 23.88
CA GLY A 716 21.67 -8.11 24.14
C GLY A 716 22.77 -7.37 24.89
N SER A 717 22.43 -6.65 25.97
CA SER A 717 23.43 -5.94 26.79
C SER A 717 24.45 -6.88 27.41
N THR A 718 25.66 -6.36 27.60
CA THR A 718 26.79 -7.04 28.24
C THR A 718 27.18 -6.40 29.58
N ASP A 719 26.48 -5.34 29.98
CA ASP A 719 26.61 -4.72 31.30
C ASP A 719 25.53 -5.22 32.28
N ASP A 720 25.45 -4.63 33.46
CA ASP A 720 24.51 -5.02 34.52
C ASP A 720 23.06 -4.54 34.27
N SER A 721 22.76 -3.93 33.12
CA SER A 721 21.45 -3.30 32.87
C SER A 721 20.29 -4.29 32.96
N THR A 722 20.45 -5.51 32.43
CA THR A 722 19.39 -6.53 32.48
C THR A 722 19.06 -6.96 33.91
N ASP A 723 20.09 -7.21 34.73
CA ASP A 723 19.93 -7.61 36.12
C ASP A 723 19.35 -6.48 36.99
N LEU A 724 19.65 -5.23 36.66
CA LEU A 724 19.05 -4.06 37.30
C LEU A 724 17.55 -3.97 36.95
N VAL A 725 17.19 -4.13 35.68
CA VAL A 725 15.79 -4.11 35.23
C VAL A 725 14.99 -5.22 35.91
N GLN A 726 15.49 -6.46 35.93
CA GLN A 726 14.78 -7.58 36.54
C GLN A 726 14.51 -7.33 38.04
N ARG A 727 15.53 -6.92 38.80
CA ARG A 727 15.36 -6.58 40.23
C ARG A 727 14.43 -5.40 40.45
N TRP A 728 14.41 -4.43 39.55
CA TRP A 728 13.47 -3.31 39.61
C TRP A 728 12.03 -3.78 39.34
N MET A 729 11.81 -4.64 38.35
CA MET A 729 10.49 -5.20 38.03
C MET A 729 9.92 -5.99 39.20
N GLU A 730 10.72 -6.85 39.83
CA GLU A 730 10.32 -7.63 41.01
C GLU A 730 9.82 -6.75 42.16
N ARG A 731 10.45 -5.57 42.37
CA ARG A 731 10.06 -4.61 43.43
C ARG A 731 8.83 -3.79 43.09
N ASN A 732 8.53 -3.61 41.80
CA ASN A 732 7.46 -2.74 41.32
C ASN A 732 6.32 -3.51 40.61
N ALA A 733 6.32 -4.83 40.73
CA ALA A 733 5.37 -5.76 40.12
C ALA A 733 3.90 -5.35 40.28
N SER A 734 3.51 -4.85 41.45
CA SER A 734 2.12 -4.46 41.75
C SER A 734 1.67 -3.16 41.08
N ARG A 735 2.60 -2.37 40.52
CA ARG A 735 2.28 -1.08 39.89
C ARG A 735 1.64 -1.26 38.52
N PHE A 736 2.04 -2.28 37.76
CA PHE A 736 1.67 -2.41 36.36
C PHE A 736 0.63 -3.52 36.18
N ASN A 737 -0.19 -3.37 35.14
CA ASN A 737 -1.08 -4.42 34.72
C ASN A 737 -0.30 -5.59 34.10
N ARG A 738 0.61 -5.27 33.17
CA ARG A 738 1.57 -6.22 32.61
C ARG A 738 3.00 -5.69 32.72
N LEU A 739 3.93 -6.56 33.08
CA LEU A 739 5.37 -6.33 32.99
C LEU A 739 6.00 -7.41 32.12
N ALA A 740 6.88 -7.02 31.20
CA ALA A 740 7.71 -7.98 30.47
C ALA A 740 9.12 -7.45 30.28
N LEU A 741 10.12 -8.31 30.55
CA LEU A 741 11.50 -8.12 30.12
C LEU A 741 11.79 -9.12 29.01
N LEU A 742 12.02 -8.60 27.81
CA LEU A 742 12.37 -9.37 26.62
C LEU A 742 13.84 -9.13 26.29
N ARG A 743 14.53 -10.14 25.80
CA ARG A 743 15.90 -10.04 25.30
C ARG A 743 15.97 -10.50 23.86
N THR A 744 16.54 -9.69 22.97
CA THR A 744 16.80 -10.13 21.59
C THR A 744 17.89 -11.20 21.59
N ASN A 745 17.72 -12.24 20.77
CA ASN A 745 18.68 -13.35 20.70
C ASN A 745 20.03 -12.88 20.13
N THR A 746 19.98 -11.85 19.29
CA THR A 746 21.13 -11.16 18.71
C THR A 746 20.82 -9.67 18.69
N ASN A 747 21.82 -8.83 18.96
CA ASN A 747 21.68 -7.37 18.91
C ASN A 747 21.12 -6.93 17.54
N ALA A 748 19.87 -6.51 17.53
CA ALA A 748 19.08 -6.19 16.34
C ALA A 748 19.12 -4.70 16.01
N GLY A 749 19.70 -3.87 16.88
CA GLY A 749 19.68 -2.42 16.79
C GLY A 749 18.34 -1.83 17.26
N LEU A 750 18.30 -0.50 17.35
CA LEU A 750 17.19 0.23 17.96
C LEU A 750 15.84 -0.05 17.29
N GLY A 751 15.77 0.03 15.95
CA GLY A 751 14.54 -0.31 15.22
C GLY A 751 14.08 -1.75 15.43
N GLY A 752 15.02 -2.70 15.54
CA GLY A 752 14.71 -4.10 15.85
C GLY A 752 14.15 -4.27 17.27
N ALA A 753 14.80 -3.68 18.26
CA ALA A 753 14.34 -3.71 19.65
C ALA A 753 12.97 -3.01 19.83
N ARG A 754 12.76 -1.87 19.18
CA ARG A 754 11.46 -1.17 19.15
C ARG A 754 10.39 -2.04 18.51
N ASN A 755 10.69 -2.74 17.41
CA ASN A 755 9.74 -3.67 16.80
C ASN A 755 9.39 -4.85 17.73
N VAL A 756 10.34 -5.42 18.47
CA VAL A 756 10.05 -6.45 19.48
C VAL A 756 9.10 -5.93 20.55
N GLY A 757 9.36 -4.73 21.09
CA GLY A 757 8.52 -4.11 22.10
C GLY A 757 7.13 -3.74 21.57
N MET A 758 7.07 -3.18 20.36
CA MET A 758 5.82 -2.88 19.67
C MET A 758 5.00 -4.14 19.45
N ASP A 759 5.61 -5.22 18.93
CA ASP A 759 4.95 -6.50 18.66
C ASP A 759 4.34 -7.11 19.93
N ALA A 760 5.12 -7.13 21.02
CA ALA A 760 4.69 -7.64 22.31
C ALA A 760 3.63 -6.77 23.02
N ALA A 761 3.53 -5.48 22.65
CA ALA A 761 2.49 -4.59 23.15
C ALA A 761 1.14 -4.86 22.47
N GLU A 762 0.10 -5.04 23.30
CA GLU A 762 -1.26 -5.38 22.85
C GLU A 762 -2.26 -4.24 23.05
N THR A 763 -1.83 -3.20 23.76
CA THR A 763 -2.61 -1.99 23.98
C THR A 763 -2.83 -1.20 22.68
N PRO A 764 -3.91 -0.41 22.56
CA PRO A 764 -4.13 0.43 21.39
C PRO A 764 -3.03 1.47 21.18
N PHE A 765 -2.44 1.99 22.26
CA PHE A 765 -1.38 3.00 22.22
C PHE A 765 -0.09 2.47 22.86
N VAL A 766 1.05 2.83 22.27
CA VAL A 766 2.38 2.43 22.74
C VAL A 766 3.27 3.66 22.84
N MET A 767 3.74 3.97 24.05
CA MET A 767 4.69 5.04 24.31
C MET A 767 6.11 4.51 24.19
N GLN A 768 6.90 5.06 23.28
CA GLN A 768 8.33 4.76 23.19
C GLN A 768 9.11 5.60 24.19
N LEU A 769 10.06 4.98 24.89
CA LEU A 769 10.97 5.67 25.80
C LEU A 769 12.40 5.11 25.65
N ASP A 770 13.36 5.99 25.40
CA ASP A 770 14.76 5.62 25.40
C ASP A 770 15.28 5.43 26.85
N ALA A 771 16.19 4.49 27.08
CA ALA A 771 16.64 4.06 28.41
C ALA A 771 17.36 5.15 29.25
N ASP A 772 17.69 6.30 28.67
CA ASP A 772 18.33 7.45 29.31
C ASP A 772 17.39 8.66 29.48
N ASN A 773 16.20 8.60 28.91
CA ASN A 773 15.18 9.65 28.93
C ASN A 773 14.20 9.44 30.09
N ARG A 774 13.39 10.45 30.39
CA ARG A 774 12.37 10.40 31.46
C ARG A 774 11.03 10.93 30.99
N LEU A 775 9.95 10.31 31.44
CA LEU A 775 8.60 10.85 31.28
C LEU A 775 8.22 11.69 32.51
N LEU A 776 7.45 12.76 32.30
CA LEU A 776 6.80 13.47 33.40
C LEU A 776 5.51 12.75 33.81
N PRO A 777 5.04 12.89 35.06
CA PRO A 777 3.96 12.05 35.61
C PRO A 777 2.69 11.97 34.76
N GLU A 778 2.30 13.05 34.09
CA GLU A 778 1.07 13.13 33.30
C GLU A 778 1.23 12.70 31.82
N ALA A 779 2.45 12.35 31.38
CA ALA A 779 2.78 12.16 29.98
C ALA A 779 1.88 11.14 29.27
N CYS A 780 1.74 9.94 29.83
CA CYS A 780 0.94 8.88 29.22
C CYS A 780 -0.54 9.25 29.13
N ALA A 781 -1.10 9.89 30.17
CA ALA A 781 -2.50 10.28 30.18
C ALA A 781 -2.77 11.39 29.15
N GLU A 782 -1.96 12.44 29.13
CA GLU A 782 -2.10 13.58 28.23
C GLU A 782 -1.93 13.19 26.76
N LEU A 783 -0.95 12.33 26.45
CA LEU A 783 -0.75 11.85 25.08
C LEU A 783 -1.91 10.95 24.63
N ARG A 784 -2.37 10.01 25.48
CA ARG A 784 -3.51 9.14 25.19
C ARG A 784 -4.79 9.94 24.96
N ASP A 785 -5.07 10.93 25.82
CA ASP A 785 -6.24 11.80 25.70
C ASP A 785 -6.18 12.66 24.42
N SER A 786 -4.97 13.07 24.00
CA SER A 786 -4.78 13.82 22.74
C SER A 786 -5.06 13.00 21.47
N MET A 787 -5.08 11.66 21.60
CA MET A 787 -5.38 10.70 20.54
C MET A 787 -6.81 10.13 20.64
N ALA A 788 -7.71 10.82 21.36
CA ALA A 788 -9.09 10.37 21.55
C ALA A 788 -9.94 10.40 20.26
N ASP A 789 -9.55 11.18 19.25
CA ASP A 789 -10.05 10.94 17.90
C ASP A 789 -9.32 9.70 17.36
N ASP A 790 -10.04 8.58 17.19
CA ASP A 790 -9.47 7.29 16.79
C ASP A 790 -8.68 7.31 15.46
N GLN A 791 -8.56 8.47 14.79
CA GLN A 791 -7.83 8.70 13.55
C GLN A 791 -6.38 9.16 13.75
N THR A 792 -5.99 9.58 14.96
CA THR A 792 -4.63 10.04 15.23
C THR A 792 -3.66 8.86 15.29
N ALA A 793 -2.61 8.88 14.47
CA ALA A 793 -1.65 7.78 14.35
C ALA A 793 -0.56 7.82 15.40
N TYR A 794 -0.15 9.01 15.83
CA TYR A 794 0.80 9.21 16.90
C TYR A 794 0.64 10.60 17.52
N ALA A 795 1.07 10.75 18.77
CA ALA A 795 1.14 12.02 19.48
C ALA A 795 2.53 12.22 20.05
N TYR A 796 3.05 13.44 19.97
CA TYR A 796 4.38 13.78 20.48
C TYR A 796 4.32 15.05 21.34
N PRO A 797 5.03 15.05 22.48
CA PRO A 797 5.09 16.21 23.36
C PRO A 797 6.29 17.11 23.05
N ILE A 798 6.34 18.22 23.76
CA ILE A 798 7.60 18.97 23.94
C ILE A 798 8.47 18.20 24.95
N MET A 799 9.77 18.12 24.68
CA MET A 799 10.75 17.60 25.63
C MET A 799 11.70 18.71 26.08
N ARG A 800 12.05 18.75 27.36
CA ARG A 800 13.14 19.62 27.83
C ARG A 800 14.45 18.87 27.83
N ILE A 801 15.55 19.52 27.47
CA ILE A 801 16.88 18.90 27.49
C ILE A 801 17.51 19.10 28.87
N PHE A 802 18.10 18.04 29.43
CA PHE A 802 18.85 18.08 30.68
C PHE A 802 20.16 17.29 30.57
N ASN A 803 21.11 17.59 31.44
CA ASN A 803 22.38 16.86 31.57
C ASN A 803 22.77 16.73 33.05
N ALA A 804 24.02 16.34 33.32
CA ALA A 804 24.52 16.18 34.69
C ALA A 804 24.46 17.47 35.55
N THR A 805 24.35 18.66 34.93
CA THR A 805 24.27 19.96 35.62
C THR A 805 22.83 20.49 35.78
N GLY A 806 21.84 19.76 35.27
CA GLY A 806 20.42 20.17 35.30
C GLY A 806 19.86 20.46 33.91
N VAL A 807 18.80 21.26 33.86
CA VAL A 807 18.15 21.67 32.60
C VAL A 807 19.11 22.54 31.79
N VAL A 808 19.28 22.20 30.51
CA VAL A 808 20.10 22.97 29.58
C VAL A 808 19.34 24.24 29.21
N MET A 809 19.98 25.39 29.41
CA MET A 809 19.40 26.70 29.11
C MET A 809 20.00 27.26 27.83
N VAL A 810 19.15 27.82 26.96
CA VAL A 810 19.54 28.55 25.75
C VAL A 810 19.43 30.04 26.03
N ALA A 811 20.44 30.80 25.58
CA ALA A 811 20.43 32.24 25.66
C ALA A 811 19.23 32.84 24.91
N ALA A 812 18.76 34.01 25.38
CA ALA A 812 17.69 34.74 24.72
C ALA A 812 18.03 34.99 23.24
N THR A 813 17.05 34.80 22.36
CA THR A 813 17.19 35.18 20.95
C THR A 813 17.16 36.71 20.84
N PRO A 814 17.71 37.30 19.76
CA PRO A 814 17.61 38.75 19.52
C PRO A 814 16.16 39.28 19.51
N ASP A 815 15.19 38.39 19.26
CA ASP A 815 13.76 38.67 19.18
C ASP A 815 13.02 38.50 20.52
N ASP A 816 13.69 38.11 21.61
CA ASP A 816 13.10 38.14 22.97
C ASP A 816 13.39 39.50 23.63
N PRO A 817 12.41 40.42 23.68
CA PRO A 817 12.59 41.76 24.24
C PRO A 817 12.87 41.76 25.76
N GLN A 818 12.72 40.63 26.45
CA GLN A 818 12.93 40.53 27.89
C GLN A 818 14.27 39.88 28.27
N GLY A 819 15.01 39.32 27.31
CA GLY A 819 16.35 38.76 27.54
C GLY A 819 16.39 37.54 28.46
N HIS A 820 15.31 36.77 28.56
CA HIS A 820 15.26 35.63 29.48
C HIS A 820 15.91 34.39 28.86
N SER A 821 16.75 33.70 29.63
CA SER A 821 17.23 32.37 29.24
C SER A 821 16.06 31.39 29.31
N ARG A 822 15.90 30.54 28.30
CA ARG A 822 14.83 29.54 28.21
C ARG A 822 15.39 28.12 28.22
N PRO A 823 14.65 27.11 28.67
CA PRO A 823 15.06 25.71 28.50
C PRO A 823 15.30 25.40 27.02
N ALA A 824 16.30 24.58 26.73
CA ALA A 824 16.46 23.94 25.44
C ALA A 824 15.35 22.89 25.29
N LEU A 825 14.64 22.93 24.16
CA LEU A 825 13.48 22.10 23.88
C LEU A 825 13.68 21.26 22.63
N LEU A 826 12.99 20.13 22.57
CA LEU A 826 12.79 19.31 21.37
C LEU A 826 11.29 19.15 21.11
N GLY A 827 10.91 18.95 19.84
CA GLY A 827 9.54 18.67 19.44
C GLY A 827 8.57 19.84 19.66
N ASP A 828 9.05 21.08 19.60
CA ASP A 828 8.24 22.30 19.80
C ASP A 828 7.58 22.83 18.51
N VAL A 829 7.63 22.05 17.43
CA VAL A 829 7.06 22.37 16.11
C VAL A 829 5.72 21.66 15.93
N PRO A 830 4.65 22.36 15.48
CA PRO A 830 3.38 21.74 15.12
C PRO A 830 3.51 20.69 14.01
N PHE A 831 2.56 19.74 13.97
CA PHE A 831 2.56 18.70 12.96
C PHE A 831 2.29 19.26 11.56
N GLU A 832 3.36 19.37 10.78
CA GLU A 832 3.32 19.69 9.36
C GLU A 832 4.07 18.60 8.58
N PRO A 833 3.38 17.63 7.95
CA PRO A 833 4.03 16.49 7.33
C PRO A 833 5.00 16.90 6.21
N LEU A 834 4.74 18.02 5.51
CA LEU A 834 5.65 18.52 4.48
C LEU A 834 6.91 19.17 5.05
N ALA A 835 6.90 19.64 6.31
CA ALA A 835 8.10 20.13 6.97
C ALA A 835 9.14 19.01 7.15
N MET A 836 8.70 17.74 7.14
CA MET A 836 9.60 16.58 7.15
C MET A 836 10.54 16.55 5.95
N THR A 837 10.23 17.23 4.84
CA THR A 837 11.14 17.33 3.68
C THR A 837 12.53 17.85 4.08
N GLY A 838 12.57 18.79 5.03
CA GLY A 838 13.80 19.42 5.51
C GLY A 838 14.49 18.68 6.66
N GLY A 839 13.81 17.75 7.33
CA GLY A 839 14.35 16.99 8.46
C GLY A 839 13.30 16.51 9.45
N ASN A 840 13.72 15.64 10.37
CA ASN A 840 12.85 15.14 11.43
C ASN A 840 12.61 16.22 12.50
N HIS A 841 11.34 16.48 12.82
CA HIS A 841 10.92 17.36 13.92
C HIS A 841 10.07 16.61 14.97
N VAL A 842 9.85 15.31 14.78
CA VAL A 842 9.09 14.45 15.70
C VAL A 842 10.08 13.50 16.37
N ASP A 843 10.27 13.67 17.67
CA ASP A 843 11.17 12.81 18.45
C ASP A 843 10.63 11.38 18.56
N ALA A 844 11.54 10.42 18.78
CA ALA A 844 11.18 9.03 18.99
C ALA A 844 10.34 8.81 20.26
N THR A 845 10.41 9.71 21.25
CA THR A 845 9.59 9.74 22.47
C THR A 845 8.17 10.22 22.15
N ALA A 846 7.49 9.43 21.32
CA ALA A 846 6.12 9.65 20.88
C ALA A 846 5.25 8.45 21.26
N MET A 847 3.97 8.72 21.51
CA MET A 847 2.95 7.70 21.64
C MET A 847 2.42 7.34 20.27
N ILE A 848 2.40 6.05 19.94
CA ILE A 848 2.06 5.54 18.61
C ILE A 848 0.87 4.60 18.73
N ALA A 849 -0.11 4.75 17.84
CA ALA A 849 -1.18 3.78 17.73
C ALA A 849 -0.66 2.47 17.14
N LYS A 850 -0.96 1.33 17.78
CA LYS A 850 -0.52 0.00 17.35
C LYS A 850 -0.91 -0.30 15.89
N TRP A 851 -2.09 0.13 15.46
CA TRP A 851 -2.55 -0.03 14.08
C TRP A 851 -1.70 0.77 13.09
N ALA A 852 -1.21 1.97 13.48
CA ALA A 852 -0.44 2.85 12.60
C ALA A 852 0.96 2.28 12.36
N TRP A 853 1.61 1.78 13.42
CA TRP A 853 2.87 1.05 13.31
C TRP A 853 2.76 -0.17 12.39
N ALA A 854 1.69 -0.97 12.53
CA ALA A 854 1.44 -2.10 11.66
C ALA A 854 1.17 -1.65 10.20
N ALA A 855 0.41 -0.56 10.00
CA ALA A 855 0.08 -0.01 8.69
C ALA A 855 1.31 0.35 7.86
N VAL A 856 2.34 0.91 8.50
CA VAL A 856 3.59 1.35 7.85
C VAL A 856 4.65 0.26 7.79
N GLY A 857 4.38 -0.93 8.31
CA GLY A 857 5.32 -2.07 8.31
C GLY A 857 6.42 -1.96 9.36
N GLY A 858 6.15 -1.24 10.47
CA GLY A 858 7.05 -1.05 11.59
C GLY A 858 8.31 -0.25 11.30
N TYR A 859 9.20 -0.20 12.30
CA TYR A 859 10.53 0.41 12.15
C TYR A 859 11.38 -0.43 11.20
N TYR A 860 12.22 0.22 10.38
CA TYR A 860 13.17 -0.54 9.57
C TYR A 860 14.26 -1.16 10.45
N VAL A 861 14.83 -2.27 9.98
CA VAL A 861 15.93 -2.99 10.65
C VAL A 861 17.11 -3.08 9.70
N ALA A 862 17.88 -2.00 9.60
CA ALA A 862 19.06 -1.88 8.73
C ALA A 862 20.28 -1.47 9.57
N ARG A 863 21.21 -2.41 9.79
CA ARG A 863 22.36 -2.21 10.69
C ARG A 863 23.36 -1.19 10.17
N ASP A 864 23.49 -1.10 8.85
CA ASP A 864 24.40 -0.20 8.15
C ASP A 864 23.84 1.22 7.96
N ALA A 865 22.56 1.43 8.29
CA ALA A 865 21.83 2.69 8.21
C ALA A 865 20.97 2.97 9.47
N MET A 866 21.39 2.50 10.65
CA MET A 866 20.65 2.69 11.90
C MET A 866 20.68 4.14 12.43
N GLY A 867 19.60 4.61 13.07
CA GLY A 867 19.59 5.86 13.82
C GLY A 867 18.52 6.87 13.41
N TRP A 868 17.84 6.68 12.26
CA TRP A 868 16.70 7.50 11.78
C TRP A 868 15.44 6.66 11.52
N GLU A 869 15.27 5.55 12.24
CA GLU A 869 14.10 4.68 12.10
C GLU A 869 12.78 5.31 12.53
N ASP A 870 12.83 6.26 13.45
CA ASP A 870 11.70 7.11 13.84
C ASP A 870 11.29 8.05 12.70
N TYR A 871 12.25 8.77 12.11
CA TYR A 871 11.99 9.68 11.00
C TYR A 871 11.38 8.96 9.80
N ASP A 872 11.93 7.80 9.45
CA ASP A 872 11.38 6.92 8.43
C ASP A 872 9.93 6.49 8.72
N LEU A 873 9.64 6.12 9.98
CA LEU A 873 8.29 5.77 10.41
C LEU A 873 7.32 6.93 10.18
N TRP A 874 7.71 8.15 10.53
CA TRP A 874 6.91 9.36 10.34
C TRP A 874 6.70 9.69 8.87
N CYS A 875 7.74 9.53 8.04
CA CYS A 875 7.63 9.66 6.59
C CYS A 875 6.63 8.67 6.00
N ARG A 876 6.64 7.40 6.43
CA ARG A 876 5.64 6.41 5.98
C ARG A 876 4.24 6.73 6.45
N CYS A 877 4.07 7.24 7.67
CA CYS A 877 2.78 7.73 8.15
C CYS A 877 2.27 8.85 7.24
N ALA A 878 3.11 9.83 6.91
CA ALA A 878 2.77 10.93 6.01
C ALA A 878 2.39 10.42 4.60
N GLU A 879 3.15 9.46 4.06
CA GLU A 879 2.83 8.82 2.78
C GLU A 879 1.45 8.15 2.80
N LEU A 880 1.09 7.48 3.89
CA LEU A 880 -0.25 6.89 4.08
C LEU A 880 -1.36 7.93 4.36
N GLY A 881 -1.02 9.20 4.56
CA GLY A 881 -1.97 10.25 4.94
C GLY A 881 -2.44 10.12 6.39
N LEU A 882 -1.61 9.50 7.24
CA LEU A 882 -1.84 9.37 8.68
C LEU A 882 -1.36 10.64 9.40
N THR A 883 -2.11 11.07 10.40
CA THR A 883 -1.88 12.35 11.08
C THR A 883 -1.22 12.17 12.43
N GLY A 884 -0.22 13.01 12.72
CA GLY A 884 0.37 13.16 14.05
C GLY A 884 -0.31 14.28 14.84
N ARG A 885 -0.31 14.17 16.17
CA ARG A 885 -0.81 15.19 17.09
C ARG A 885 0.34 15.82 17.86
N TYR A 886 0.55 17.11 17.65
CA TYR A 886 1.42 17.91 18.49
C TYR A 886 0.72 18.23 19.82
N VAL A 887 1.39 17.96 20.93
CA VAL A 887 0.93 18.31 22.29
C VAL A 887 1.85 19.39 22.85
N PRO A 888 1.40 20.66 22.93
CA PRO A 888 2.23 21.80 23.34
C PRO A 888 2.42 21.85 24.86
N LYS A 889 2.85 20.74 25.45
CA LYS A 889 3.17 20.57 26.87
C LYS A 889 4.52 19.89 26.98
N ILE A 890 5.33 20.33 27.95
CA ILE A 890 6.54 19.61 28.31
C ILE A 890 6.10 18.37 29.07
N LEU A 891 6.26 17.19 28.48
CA LEU A 891 5.84 15.91 29.08
C LEU A 891 6.97 14.88 29.16
N ALA A 892 8.17 15.22 28.66
CA ALA A 892 9.34 14.35 28.80
C ALA A 892 10.63 15.18 28.96
N GLU A 893 11.68 14.51 29.41
CA GLU A 893 13.02 15.05 29.55
C GLU A 893 14.01 14.23 28.73
N TYR A 894 14.71 14.91 27.82
CA TYR A 894 15.76 14.34 26.97
C TYR A 894 17.13 14.51 27.63
N ARG A 895 17.87 13.41 27.82
CA ARG A 895 19.19 13.47 28.44
C ARG A 895 20.29 13.69 27.40
N ALA A 896 21.04 14.78 27.56
CA ALA A 896 22.25 15.03 26.78
C ALA A 896 23.50 14.46 27.50
N HIS A 897 24.19 13.52 26.86
CA HIS A 897 25.51 13.01 27.30
C HIS A 897 26.38 12.53 26.14
N ASP A 898 27.70 12.47 26.35
CA ASP A 898 28.68 12.16 25.29
C ASP A 898 28.58 10.73 24.75
N ALA A 899 28.17 9.78 25.60
CA ALA A 899 28.01 8.38 25.23
C ALA A 899 26.71 8.05 24.46
N SER A 900 25.90 9.05 24.08
CA SER A 900 24.62 8.82 23.39
C SER A 900 24.82 8.23 22.00
N MET A 901 23.84 7.47 21.51
CA MET A 901 23.89 6.87 20.16
C MET A 901 24.07 7.94 19.08
N THR A 902 23.41 9.09 19.21
CA THR A 902 23.53 10.21 18.28
C THR A 902 24.99 10.65 18.09
N ASN A 903 25.72 10.78 19.19
CA ASN A 903 27.12 11.22 19.19
C ASN A 903 28.08 10.07 18.81
N GLY A 904 27.77 8.86 19.26
CA GLY A 904 28.63 7.69 19.13
C GLY A 904 28.52 6.97 17.79
N VAL A 905 27.39 7.04 17.10
CA VAL A 905 27.07 6.25 15.89
C VAL A 905 26.51 7.13 14.78
N THR A 906 25.37 7.78 15.00
CA THR A 906 24.57 8.45 13.96
C THR A 906 25.34 9.58 13.27
N GLU A 907 26.01 10.44 14.02
CA GLU A 907 26.69 11.63 13.49
C GLU A 907 28.09 11.35 12.91
N ARG A 908 28.54 10.09 12.84
CA ARG A 908 29.78 9.75 12.14
C ARG A 908 29.58 9.94 10.64
N ALA A 909 30.35 10.83 10.02
CA ALA A 909 30.16 11.29 8.63
C ALA A 909 29.89 10.17 7.59
N ARG A 910 30.61 9.04 7.66
CA ARG A 910 30.40 7.90 6.74
C ARG A 910 29.09 7.15 6.98
N HIS A 911 28.67 7.03 8.24
CA HIS A 911 27.41 6.38 8.63
C HIS A 911 26.22 7.28 8.24
N LYS A 912 26.32 8.56 8.56
CA LYS A 912 25.37 9.61 8.19
C LYS A 912 25.07 9.67 6.69
N ALA A 913 26.09 9.64 5.83
CA ALA A 913 25.89 9.61 4.38
C ALA A 913 25.08 8.39 3.91
N ARG A 914 25.26 7.22 4.56
CA ARG A 914 24.48 6.01 4.25
C ARG A 914 23.05 6.12 4.72
N ILE A 915 22.79 6.69 5.90
CA ILE A 915 21.42 6.89 6.40
C ILE A 915 20.66 7.87 5.50
N VAL A 916 21.28 8.99 5.12
CA VAL A 916 20.68 9.97 4.18
C VAL A 916 20.28 9.29 2.88
N ASP A 917 21.23 8.61 2.23
CA ASP A 917 20.99 7.88 0.98
C ASP A 917 19.94 6.77 1.14
N PHE A 918 19.91 6.09 2.29
CA PHE A 918 18.89 5.09 2.60
C PHE A 918 17.49 5.70 2.70
N VAL A 919 17.32 6.79 3.46
CA VAL A 919 16.03 7.47 3.66
C VAL A 919 15.55 8.14 2.37
N GLU A 920 16.40 8.85 1.63
CA GLU A 920 16.03 9.51 0.37
C GLU A 920 15.63 8.51 -0.72
N ARG A 921 16.31 7.35 -0.82
CA ARG A 921 15.89 6.27 -1.73
C ARG A 921 14.52 5.69 -1.36
N ARG A 922 14.25 5.60 -0.06
CA ARG A 922 13.02 5.01 0.45
C ARG A 922 11.84 5.99 0.40
N HIS A 923 12.13 7.28 0.50
CA HIS A 923 11.17 8.39 0.51
C HIS A 923 11.58 9.44 -0.54
N PRO A 924 11.24 9.25 -1.82
CA PRO A 924 11.72 10.13 -2.91
C PRO A 924 11.25 11.60 -2.85
N TRP A 925 10.35 11.93 -1.93
CA TRP A 925 9.87 13.30 -1.68
C TRP A 925 10.70 14.03 -0.61
N ILE A 926 11.63 13.34 0.05
CA ILE A 926 12.59 13.93 0.98
C ILE A 926 13.77 14.50 0.19
N ASP A 927 14.13 15.75 0.51
CA ASP A 927 15.26 16.48 -0.10
C ASP A 927 15.95 17.28 1.01
N LEU A 928 16.90 16.63 1.69
CA LEU A 928 17.47 17.16 2.93
C LEU A 928 18.44 18.31 2.62
N VAL A 929 17.99 19.54 2.86
CA VAL A 929 18.79 20.77 2.66
C VAL A 929 19.97 20.86 3.64
N ALA A 930 19.85 20.24 4.81
CA ALA A 930 20.92 20.10 5.80
C ALA A 930 21.17 18.62 6.14
N ALA A 931 22.37 18.13 5.86
CA ALA A 931 22.74 16.75 6.16
C ALA A 931 22.83 16.46 7.67
N ASP A 932 22.90 17.48 8.54
CA ASP A 932 23.14 17.36 9.99
C ASP A 932 21.87 17.25 10.83
N ALA A 933 21.74 16.19 11.64
CA ALA A 933 20.57 16.00 12.50
C ALA A 933 20.43 17.10 13.55
N ARG A 934 21.53 17.72 13.98
CA ARG A 934 21.52 18.85 14.93
C ARG A 934 21.09 20.18 14.30
N GLN A 935 21.15 20.29 12.97
CA GLN A 935 20.69 21.48 12.25
C GLN A 935 19.20 21.39 11.85
N ARG A 936 18.54 20.28 12.19
CA ARG A 936 17.13 19.99 11.84
C ARG A 936 16.15 20.16 13.00
N GLN A 937 16.66 20.26 14.23
CA GLN A 937 15.89 20.49 15.45
C GLN A 937 15.67 21.98 15.68
#